data_AF-A0A815SAX0-F1
#
_entry.id   AF-A0A815SAX0-F1
#
_cell.length_a   1.000
_cell.length_b   1.000
_cell.length_c   1.000
_cell.angle_alpha   90.00
_cell.angle_beta   90.00
_cell.angle_gamma   90.00
#
_symmetry.space_group_name_H-M   'P 1'
#
loop_
_entity.id
_entity.type
_entity.pdbx_description
1 polymer ?
#
loop_
_entity_poly.entity_id
_entity_poly.type
_entity_poly.pdbx_seq_one_letter_code
_entity_poly.pdbx_strand_id
1 'polypeptide(L)'
;MYLRVNNNYIETLEPEQKSLILNNKGGEHPLYLSYLCENLRQFGDYSLVTKRLKAYPQTTDELLDVLLNEISATIDNQTLVDAFFKLLIISNVGILESDVVTMLDKFLNKNTDENNGINVDRMTWSTIRRYLKIFLDTTWIDGHHLITFRHSSLLQKLHKRYFNENDSELRSIHGFFAQFYLSFTTIKEYSRRRVPYHYEQAHMIKELIAFLRSLESRAVSQIDRQAYLRNHRCKRQLPPQDGVSNQRAYVCNVCATLFKLGPFTMTKNSCVLCTTPILSSSLAQNDHQKREARICMSHGTPGYPRTIKCVTCKGLRSRNVGTPTPQIEPVAMNLSVSKRQRDTMSDTKVERRQLPSIIGLPANGQTSTFLGRITRAHLIIGGLILLGILSLSLLITVIVQAATHRKETTDTTSNSEFCLTRGCLAAASHQMRSMDKTAWNDRCTNFYQYACGTWEQTHPIQSFEVERTILGDLIERRDEDIERLLDAPVSRSTKRSWEWKVKTYYTECLDDYARVPASGKAMIDLIQDNDTIQGWFLIDNGAEGASQEYLLKNQTVLKQMSHIHGDLGATVVFDLRAGFDDSNSKTKRLEFSPAGLSMDVNDYLNSDTVSEGHRSAYRLYILEILTLLSQDAVISDGNLGDRMFTIAEDIIFIETDIAQAMKFSKDNGDKGKTITLGEMFNMYSFDFLEYLSHVLEDASIVSSTTPVYVTSPLYFEKVFSILSMNNNQTYARRIHNYMRWRLVRTYIEDLSYNYLHAHRIFLDNYYGVKLHSTNEAYCTREVIRRFPLAIQRLYTMNSTTHSSAVATVTKVFDALKDGFRQYIDEQATWMDESTKAVAREKIAAMTSAIGYASIASDDGRLDDYYERFAVVDRSHFENAYGYHRFHSWTISNSLTNPDLLEHWDTFERRTSQFYDYIAMFNRLFVIASAMHVPLVDSDWPWPVNMGSVGVLLAQKLFSSIDSQEGRIHAADGTLIPDWWSSQTANAYNTSRQCITNYYVNEVKSLSYNVNGAQIVVRLAGEPFSPTTLRQIGALRFAYAAMKKTDQLKSLAMPGTNLTSDQSFFLAYAQTQCYKRQELLQLVRTQIGIYDEGTALNAALIHMPEFSKAFQCPSKDATCF
;
A
#
# COMPACT_ATOMS: atom_id res chain seq x y z
N MET A 1 0.19 27.74 6.85
CA MET A 1 -0.87 28.02 5.87
C MET A 1 -0.30 29.05 4.92
N TYR A 2 -0.05 28.71 3.66
CA TYR A 2 0.73 29.56 2.78
C TYR A 2 -0.15 30.55 2.01
N LEU A 3 0.06 31.85 2.21
CA LEU A 3 -0.56 32.92 1.43
C LEU A 3 0.54 33.66 0.63
N ARG A 4 0.26 33.98 -0.64
CA ARG A 4 1.23 34.59 -1.57
C ARG A 4 0.99 36.09 -1.68
N VAL A 5 2.02 36.89 -1.43
CA VAL A 5 2.00 38.36 -1.55
C VAL A 5 3.27 38.80 -2.28
N ASN A 6 3.14 39.45 -3.44
CA ASN A 6 4.24 40.05 -4.22
C ASN A 6 5.47 39.11 -4.37
N ASN A 7 5.23 37.90 -4.87
CA ASN A 7 6.20 36.79 -5.01
C ASN A 7 6.82 36.20 -3.74
N ASN A 8 6.54 36.73 -2.56
CA ASN A 8 6.89 36.09 -1.29
C ASN A 8 5.71 35.28 -0.73
N TYR A 9 6.01 34.24 0.05
CA TYR A 9 5.04 33.50 0.83
C TYR A 9 5.08 33.95 2.29
N ILE A 10 3.92 34.19 2.90
CA ILE A 10 3.77 34.49 4.32
C ILE A 10 3.09 33.28 4.99
N GLU A 11 3.72 32.74 6.02
CA GLU A 11 3.38 31.41 6.58
C GLU A 11 2.23 31.40 7.60
N THR A 12 1.92 32.56 8.17
CA THR A 12 1.00 32.68 9.31
C THR A 12 0.03 33.84 9.20
N LEU A 13 -1.22 33.59 9.58
CA LEU A 13 -2.24 34.60 9.87
C LEU A 13 -1.86 35.46 11.09
N GLU A 14 -2.35 36.69 11.14
CA GLU A 14 -2.18 37.62 12.26
C GLU A 14 -2.92 37.12 13.54
N PRO A 15 -2.57 37.61 14.74
CA PRO A 15 -3.27 37.25 15.98
C PRO A 15 -4.78 37.56 15.95
N GLU A 16 -5.19 38.70 15.36
CA GLU A 16 -6.62 39.02 15.19
C GLU A 16 -7.32 38.01 14.26
N GLN A 17 -6.70 37.70 13.11
CA GLN A 17 -7.21 36.74 12.14
C GLN A 17 -7.37 35.34 12.76
N LYS A 18 -6.39 34.89 13.55
CA LYS A 18 -6.47 33.63 14.33
C LYS A 18 -7.61 33.66 15.34
N SER A 19 -7.78 34.76 16.09
CA SER A 19 -8.87 34.91 17.05
C SER A 19 -10.25 34.92 16.39
N LEU A 20 -10.38 35.50 15.19
CA LEU A 20 -11.64 35.48 14.42
C LEU A 20 -12.04 34.07 13.98
N ILE A 21 -11.07 33.22 13.64
CA ILE A 21 -11.32 31.81 13.30
C ILE A 21 -11.70 31.01 14.56
N LEU A 22 -10.94 31.16 15.64
CA LEU A 22 -11.13 30.40 16.89
C LEU A 22 -12.41 30.79 17.65
N ASN A 23 -12.89 32.03 17.50
CA ASN A 23 -14.13 32.51 18.10
C ASN A 23 -15.38 32.28 17.21
N ASN A 24 -15.22 31.72 16.01
CA ASN A 24 -16.34 31.35 15.14
C ASN A 24 -16.83 29.93 15.51
N LYS A 25 -18.15 29.75 15.67
CA LYS A 25 -18.74 28.44 16.05
C LYS A 25 -18.45 27.33 15.02
N GLY A 26 -18.29 27.68 13.76
CA GLY A 26 -17.85 26.74 12.73
C GLY A 26 -16.42 26.26 12.94
N GLY A 27 -15.57 27.08 13.57
CA GLY A 27 -14.15 26.79 13.84
C GLY A 27 -13.90 25.57 14.73
N GLU A 28 -14.91 25.09 15.47
CA GLU A 28 -14.84 23.84 16.22
C GLU A 28 -14.91 22.59 15.32
N HIS A 29 -15.39 22.73 14.08
CA HIS A 29 -15.63 21.61 13.15
C HIS A 29 -14.50 21.47 12.11
N PRO A 30 -13.75 20.35 12.06
CA PRO A 30 -12.59 20.20 11.18
C PRO A 30 -12.87 20.47 9.69
N LEU A 31 -14.05 20.08 9.20
CA LEU A 31 -14.44 20.32 7.80
C LEU A 31 -14.65 21.81 7.48
N TYR A 32 -15.13 22.60 8.45
CA TYR A 32 -15.28 24.06 8.30
C TYR A 32 -13.90 24.71 8.23
N LEU A 33 -12.99 24.35 9.14
CA LEU A 33 -11.60 24.83 9.11
C LEU A 33 -10.89 24.50 7.80
N SER A 34 -11.09 23.28 7.28
CA SER A 34 -10.53 22.84 6.00
C SER A 34 -11.02 23.72 4.84
N TYR A 35 -12.33 23.85 4.66
CA TYR A 35 -12.92 24.67 3.59
C TYR A 35 -12.57 26.17 3.74
N LEU A 36 -12.53 26.69 4.97
CA LEU A 36 -12.15 28.07 5.25
C LEU A 36 -10.68 28.35 4.89
N CYS A 37 -9.76 27.48 5.32
CA CYS A 37 -8.34 27.63 5.03
C CYS A 37 -8.07 27.55 3.53
N GLU A 38 -8.74 26.64 2.81
CA GLU A 38 -8.55 26.48 1.37
C GLU A 38 -9.16 27.61 0.55
N ASN A 39 -10.33 28.15 0.93
CA ASN A 39 -10.87 29.36 0.29
C ASN A 39 -9.95 30.57 0.51
N LEU A 40 -9.46 30.77 1.74
CA LEU A 40 -8.49 31.83 2.04
C LEU A 40 -7.17 31.60 1.26
N ARG A 41 -6.72 30.36 1.07
CA ARG A 41 -5.54 30.02 0.25
C ARG A 41 -5.74 30.33 -1.24
N GLN A 42 -6.96 30.16 -1.75
CA GLN A 42 -7.26 30.24 -3.17
C GLN A 42 -7.76 31.61 -3.65
N PHE A 43 -8.51 32.32 -2.81
CA PHE A 43 -9.17 33.59 -3.14
C PHE A 43 -8.80 34.74 -2.19
N GLY A 44 -7.98 34.49 -1.16
CA GLY A 44 -7.61 35.46 -0.14
C GLY A 44 -6.57 36.49 -0.61
N ASP A 45 -7.05 37.61 -1.15
CA ASP A 45 -6.31 38.88 -1.06
C ASP A 45 -6.04 39.19 0.43
N TYR A 46 -4.77 39.23 0.81
CA TYR A 46 -4.33 39.42 2.19
C TYR A 46 -4.88 40.71 2.82
N SER A 47 -5.03 41.78 2.03
CA SER A 47 -5.62 43.05 2.49
C SER A 47 -7.11 42.94 2.85
N LEU A 48 -7.78 41.89 2.36
CA LEU A 48 -9.19 41.60 2.60
C LEU A 48 -9.41 40.40 3.54
N VAL A 49 -8.39 39.62 3.92
CA VAL A 49 -8.53 38.43 4.78
C VAL A 49 -9.24 38.75 6.09
N THR A 50 -8.82 39.78 6.83
CA THR A 50 -9.47 40.18 8.09
C THR A 50 -10.92 40.64 7.89
N LYS A 51 -11.25 41.19 6.71
CA LYS A 51 -12.63 41.57 6.34
C LYS A 51 -13.49 40.36 5.98
N ARG A 52 -12.95 39.38 5.24
CA ARG A 52 -13.63 38.12 4.91
C ARG A 52 -13.86 37.26 6.15
N LEU A 53 -12.87 37.16 7.04
CA LEU A 53 -12.99 36.46 8.33
C LEU A 53 -14.12 37.00 9.21
N LYS A 54 -14.41 38.31 9.14
CA LYS A 54 -15.55 38.94 9.82
C LYS A 54 -16.91 38.74 9.10
N ALA A 55 -16.91 38.18 7.89
CA ALA A 55 -18.09 37.99 7.05
C ALA A 55 -18.46 36.52 6.82
N TYR A 56 -17.60 35.54 7.14
CA TYR A 56 -17.95 34.13 6.96
C TYR A 56 -19.05 33.67 7.96
N PRO A 57 -19.92 32.73 7.55
CA PRO A 57 -20.99 32.21 8.40
C PRO A 57 -20.50 31.45 9.64
N GLN A 58 -21.43 31.11 10.52
CA GLN A 58 -21.16 30.42 11.79
C GLN A 58 -21.32 28.89 11.71
N THR A 59 -21.66 28.34 10.53
CA THR A 59 -21.83 26.90 10.32
C THR A 59 -21.16 26.40 9.04
N THR A 60 -20.82 25.11 9.02
CA THR A 60 -20.25 24.40 7.84
C THR A 60 -21.18 24.43 6.64
N ASP A 61 -22.50 24.38 6.88
CA ASP A 61 -23.50 24.40 5.82
C ASP A 61 -23.57 25.77 5.13
N GLU A 62 -23.76 26.84 5.90
CA GLU A 62 -23.82 28.20 5.34
C GLU A 62 -22.51 28.60 4.66
N LEU A 63 -21.36 28.22 5.24
CA LEU A 63 -20.05 28.42 4.61
C LEU A 63 -20.02 27.74 3.23
N LEU A 64 -20.51 26.50 3.11
CA LEU A 64 -20.52 25.79 1.83
C LEU A 64 -21.39 26.49 0.77
N ASP A 65 -22.50 27.12 1.16
CA ASP A 65 -23.32 27.91 0.22
C ASP A 65 -22.61 29.20 -0.23
N VAL A 66 -21.89 29.89 0.67
CA VAL A 66 -21.02 31.02 0.30
C VAL A 66 -19.96 30.58 -0.70
N LEU A 67 -19.26 29.47 -0.41
CA LEU A 67 -18.20 28.94 -1.28
C LEU A 67 -18.70 28.55 -2.67
N LEU A 68 -19.84 27.84 -2.74
CA LEU A 68 -20.44 27.47 -4.02
C LEU A 68 -20.86 28.70 -4.83
N ASN A 69 -21.37 29.74 -4.18
CA ASN A 69 -21.73 30.99 -4.84
C ASN A 69 -20.48 31.79 -5.30
N GLU A 70 -19.40 31.82 -4.52
CA GLU A 70 -18.12 32.44 -4.92
C GLU A 70 -17.49 31.72 -6.14
N ILE A 71 -17.57 30.39 -6.20
CA ILE A 71 -17.12 29.59 -7.34
C ILE A 71 -17.94 29.91 -8.60
N SER A 72 -19.28 29.93 -8.48
CA SER A 72 -20.18 30.31 -9.58
C SER A 72 -20.01 31.76 -10.04
N ALA A 73 -19.50 32.65 -9.19
CA ALA A 73 -19.19 34.04 -9.52
C ALA A 73 -17.77 34.25 -10.08
N THR A 74 -16.83 33.33 -9.82
CA THR A 74 -15.45 33.42 -10.32
C THR A 74 -15.27 32.73 -11.67
N ILE A 75 -16.11 31.72 -11.96
CA ILE A 75 -16.16 31.05 -13.26
C ILE A 75 -17.28 31.72 -14.07
N ASP A 76 -16.90 32.48 -15.10
CA ASP A 76 -17.78 33.31 -15.96
C ASP A 76 -18.69 32.48 -16.91
N ASN A 77 -19.17 31.34 -16.43
CA ASN A 77 -20.10 30.43 -17.11
C ASN A 77 -20.78 29.50 -16.07
N GLN A 78 -21.73 30.05 -15.31
CA GLN A 78 -22.45 29.29 -14.28
C GLN A 78 -23.12 28.02 -14.83
N THR A 79 -23.68 28.07 -16.03
CA THR A 79 -24.35 26.94 -16.70
C THR A 79 -23.44 25.72 -16.85
N LEU A 80 -22.16 25.95 -17.13
CA LEU A 80 -21.14 24.89 -17.26
C LEU A 80 -20.78 24.30 -15.89
N VAL A 81 -20.65 25.13 -14.84
CA VAL A 81 -20.42 24.67 -13.45
C VAL A 81 -21.58 23.82 -12.94
N ASP A 82 -22.82 24.28 -13.15
CA ASP A 82 -24.03 23.57 -12.76
C ASP A 82 -24.17 22.23 -13.51
N ALA A 83 -23.82 22.21 -14.81
CA ALA A 83 -23.77 20.99 -15.62
C ALA A 83 -22.71 19.99 -15.12
N PHE A 84 -21.51 20.47 -14.79
CA PHE A 84 -20.43 19.63 -14.24
C PHE A 84 -20.85 18.97 -12.92
N PHE A 85 -21.40 19.74 -11.98
CA PHE A 85 -21.89 19.17 -10.72
C PHE A 85 -23.04 18.19 -10.94
N LYS A 86 -24.03 18.51 -11.80
CA LYS A 86 -25.12 17.57 -12.14
C LYS A 86 -24.60 16.25 -12.69
N LEU A 87 -23.63 16.27 -13.60
CA LEU A 87 -23.00 15.06 -14.12
C LEU A 87 -22.24 14.29 -13.01
N LEU A 88 -21.44 14.98 -12.20
CA LEU A 88 -20.60 14.36 -11.18
C LEU A 88 -21.42 13.67 -10.08
N ILE A 89 -22.56 14.25 -9.68
CA ILE A 89 -23.53 13.64 -8.77
C ILE A 89 -24.09 12.33 -9.37
N ILE A 90 -24.56 12.38 -10.63
CA ILE A 90 -25.26 11.26 -11.29
C ILE A 90 -24.32 10.11 -11.67
N SER A 91 -23.01 10.37 -11.80
CA SER A 91 -22.01 9.32 -11.99
C SER A 91 -21.98 8.29 -10.86
N ASN A 92 -22.31 8.69 -9.62
CA ASN A 92 -22.28 7.88 -8.38
C ASN A 92 -20.90 7.32 -7.98
N VAL A 93 -19.94 7.19 -8.92
CA VAL A 93 -18.59 6.67 -8.66
C VAL A 93 -17.47 7.59 -9.15
N GLY A 94 -17.75 8.51 -10.08
CA GLY A 94 -16.80 9.51 -10.57
C GLY A 94 -16.67 9.55 -12.10
N ILE A 95 -16.17 10.66 -12.64
CA ILE A 95 -16.02 10.87 -14.10
C ILE A 95 -14.54 10.81 -14.46
N LEU A 96 -14.20 10.07 -15.52
CA LEU A 96 -12.82 10.04 -16.05
C LEU A 96 -12.43 11.42 -16.56
N GLU A 97 -11.32 11.98 -16.09
CA GLU A 97 -10.91 13.34 -16.46
C GLU A 97 -10.73 13.50 -17.99
N SER A 98 -10.20 12.47 -18.65
CA SER A 98 -10.07 12.42 -20.11
C SER A 98 -11.41 12.51 -20.86
N ASP A 99 -12.53 12.17 -20.21
CA ASP A 99 -13.87 12.23 -20.77
C ASP A 99 -14.63 13.52 -20.42
N VAL A 100 -14.23 14.27 -19.37
CA VAL A 100 -15.01 15.40 -18.80
C VAL A 100 -15.33 16.48 -19.84
N VAL A 101 -14.35 16.90 -20.63
CA VAL A 101 -14.51 17.96 -21.66
C VAL A 101 -15.56 17.53 -22.69
N THR A 102 -15.40 16.33 -23.24
CA THR A 102 -16.32 15.72 -24.23
C THR A 102 -17.71 15.47 -23.64
N MET A 103 -17.79 15.09 -22.36
CA MET A 103 -19.05 14.85 -21.66
C MET A 103 -19.82 16.16 -21.42
N LEU A 104 -19.13 17.24 -21.04
CA LEU A 104 -19.73 18.56 -20.85
C LEU A 104 -20.27 19.15 -22.15
N ASP A 105 -19.46 19.14 -23.22
CA ASP A 105 -19.91 19.55 -24.56
C ASP A 105 -21.17 18.79 -24.99
N LYS A 106 -21.13 17.45 -24.97
CA LYS A 106 -22.26 16.60 -25.41
C LYS A 106 -23.48 16.67 -24.48
N PHE A 107 -23.32 17.10 -23.23
CA PHE A 107 -24.42 17.30 -22.29
C PHE A 107 -25.10 18.67 -22.47
N LEU A 108 -24.31 19.74 -22.61
CA LEU A 108 -24.81 21.11 -22.81
C LEU A 108 -25.45 21.26 -24.20
N ASN A 109 -24.76 20.77 -25.24
CA ASN A 109 -25.15 20.98 -26.65
C ASN A 109 -26.11 19.90 -27.17
N LYS A 110 -26.81 19.18 -26.27
CA LYS A 110 -27.67 18.02 -26.56
C LYS A 110 -28.89 18.32 -27.45
N ASN A 111 -29.35 19.56 -27.48
CA ASN A 111 -30.60 20.00 -28.15
C ASN A 111 -30.41 21.28 -29.00
N THR A 112 -29.19 21.66 -29.36
CA THR A 112 -28.87 22.95 -30.02
C THR A 112 -28.28 22.76 -31.41
N ASP A 113 -28.74 23.55 -32.39
CA ASP A 113 -28.09 23.64 -33.69
C ASP A 113 -26.64 24.13 -33.56
N GLU A 114 -25.75 23.60 -34.42
CA GLU A 114 -24.29 23.56 -34.20
C GLU A 114 -23.58 24.92 -34.07
N ASN A 115 -24.25 26.04 -34.37
CA ASN A 115 -23.69 27.39 -34.34
C ASN A 115 -23.94 28.20 -33.04
N ASN A 116 -24.74 27.68 -32.08
CA ASN A 116 -25.09 28.39 -30.84
C ASN A 116 -24.72 27.62 -29.54
N GLY A 117 -23.88 26.59 -29.65
CA GLY A 117 -23.46 25.77 -28.51
C GLY A 117 -22.47 26.47 -27.57
N ILE A 118 -22.44 26.05 -26.30
CA ILE A 118 -21.37 26.44 -25.36
C ILE A 118 -20.12 25.64 -25.74
N ASN A 119 -19.06 26.33 -26.19
CA ASN A 119 -17.78 25.70 -26.46
C ASN A 119 -17.07 25.37 -25.14
N VAL A 120 -16.86 24.08 -24.87
CA VAL A 120 -16.12 23.60 -23.70
C VAL A 120 -14.74 23.13 -24.14
N ASP A 121 -13.74 24.00 -24.03
CA ASP A 121 -12.37 23.69 -24.42
C ASP A 121 -11.50 23.25 -23.22
N ARG A 122 -10.26 22.81 -23.49
CA ARG A 122 -9.32 22.38 -22.45
C ARG A 122 -8.88 23.52 -21.52
N MET A 123 -8.83 24.78 -21.98
CA MET A 123 -8.46 25.92 -21.13
C MET A 123 -9.58 26.29 -20.16
N THR A 124 -10.83 26.25 -20.62
CA THR A 124 -12.04 26.41 -19.81
C THR A 124 -12.10 25.31 -18.74
N TRP A 125 -11.94 24.04 -19.12
CA TRP A 125 -11.88 22.94 -18.15
C TRP A 125 -10.71 23.09 -17.16
N SER A 126 -9.49 23.42 -17.62
CA SER A 126 -8.34 23.64 -16.74
C SER A 126 -8.60 24.74 -15.70
N THR A 127 -9.27 25.82 -16.11
CA THR A 127 -9.67 26.92 -15.21
C THR A 127 -10.67 26.45 -14.16
N ILE A 128 -11.70 25.69 -14.56
CA ILE A 128 -12.71 25.11 -13.65
C ILE A 128 -12.05 24.10 -12.69
N ARG A 129 -11.25 23.16 -13.20
CA ARG A 129 -10.48 22.18 -12.43
C ARG A 129 -9.63 22.88 -11.37
N ARG A 130 -8.96 23.98 -11.71
CA ARG A 130 -8.14 24.76 -10.77
C ARG A 130 -8.95 25.29 -9.59
N TYR A 131 -10.17 25.79 -9.83
CA TYR A 131 -11.05 26.27 -8.76
C TYR A 131 -11.71 25.12 -7.98
N LEU A 132 -12.04 24.00 -8.63
CA LEU A 132 -12.73 22.88 -7.99
C LEU A 132 -11.80 21.85 -7.30
N LYS A 133 -10.47 21.84 -7.55
CA LYS A 133 -9.51 20.84 -7.03
C LYS A 133 -9.57 20.60 -5.51
N ILE A 134 -10.02 21.58 -4.72
CA ILE A 134 -10.14 21.46 -3.25
C ILE A 134 -11.43 20.74 -2.80
N PHE A 135 -12.49 20.78 -3.61
CA PHE A 135 -13.78 20.11 -3.37
C PHE A 135 -13.84 18.74 -4.05
N LEU A 136 -13.05 18.59 -5.11
CA LEU A 136 -12.86 17.35 -5.84
C LEU A 136 -11.75 16.52 -5.23
N ASP A 137 -11.83 15.23 -5.52
CA ASP A 137 -10.76 14.27 -5.33
C ASP A 137 -10.49 13.54 -6.66
N THR A 138 -9.29 12.99 -6.82
CA THR A 138 -8.77 12.47 -8.10
C THR A 138 -8.11 11.12 -7.90
N THR A 139 -8.94 10.08 -7.80
CA THR A 139 -8.49 8.68 -7.65
C THR A 139 -7.97 8.12 -8.99
N TRP A 140 -6.95 7.27 -8.98
CA TRP A 140 -6.39 6.68 -10.21
C TRP A 140 -7.02 5.32 -10.51
N ILE A 141 -7.67 5.18 -11.68
CA ILE A 141 -8.28 3.90 -12.11
C ILE A 141 -7.90 3.60 -13.55
N ASP A 142 -7.42 2.37 -13.77
CA ASP A 142 -7.13 1.76 -15.08
C ASP A 142 -6.26 2.63 -16.02
N GLY A 143 -5.44 3.53 -15.46
CA GLY A 143 -4.49 4.41 -16.18
C GLY A 143 -4.93 5.87 -16.34
N HIS A 144 -6.02 6.30 -15.68
CA HIS A 144 -6.57 7.64 -15.82
C HIS A 144 -7.04 8.20 -14.46
N HIS A 145 -7.04 9.52 -14.30
CA HIS A 145 -7.69 10.16 -13.14
C HIS A 145 -9.21 10.04 -13.25
N LEU A 146 -9.84 9.58 -12.17
CA LEU A 146 -11.28 9.56 -11.94
C LEU A 146 -11.63 10.63 -10.91
N ILE A 147 -12.40 11.63 -11.34
CA ILE A 147 -12.81 12.76 -10.53
C ILE A 147 -14.04 12.39 -9.70
N THR A 148 -13.97 12.65 -8.40
CA THR A 148 -15.02 12.41 -7.39
C THR A 148 -15.19 13.65 -6.49
N PHE A 149 -16.15 13.63 -5.55
CA PHE A 149 -16.23 14.62 -4.48
C PHE A 149 -15.39 14.18 -3.27
N ARG A 150 -14.57 15.09 -2.74
CA ARG A 150 -13.69 14.84 -1.57
C ARG A 150 -14.45 14.58 -0.26
N HIS A 151 -15.72 14.96 -0.17
CA HIS A 151 -16.53 14.73 1.02
C HIS A 151 -18.00 14.41 0.69
N SER A 152 -18.57 13.40 1.33
CA SER A 152 -19.94 12.92 1.08
C SER A 152 -21.03 13.97 1.39
N SER A 153 -20.80 14.83 2.38
CA SER A 153 -21.73 15.94 2.71
C SER A 153 -21.88 16.94 1.55
N LEU A 154 -20.82 17.18 0.77
CA LEU A 154 -20.88 18.05 -0.41
C LEU A 154 -21.77 17.42 -1.48
N LEU A 155 -21.57 16.13 -1.77
CA LEU A 155 -22.43 15.35 -2.68
C LEU A 155 -23.90 15.43 -2.24
N GLN A 156 -24.21 15.20 -0.96
CA GLN A 156 -25.58 15.27 -0.44
C GLN A 156 -26.19 16.68 -0.57
N LYS A 157 -25.40 17.74 -0.30
CA LYS A 157 -25.88 19.13 -0.39
C LYS A 157 -26.08 19.59 -1.84
N LEU A 158 -25.15 19.27 -2.73
CA LEU A 158 -25.30 19.56 -4.16
C LEU A 158 -26.45 18.76 -4.79
N HIS A 159 -26.66 17.51 -4.38
CA HIS A 159 -27.82 16.73 -4.81
C HIS A 159 -29.14 17.42 -4.41
N LYS A 160 -29.26 17.93 -3.17
CA LYS A 160 -30.44 18.71 -2.75
C LYS A 160 -30.58 20.07 -3.47
N ARG A 161 -29.46 20.68 -3.89
CA ARG A 161 -29.44 21.98 -4.59
C ARG A 161 -29.81 21.85 -6.07
N TYR A 162 -29.45 20.75 -6.73
CA TYR A 162 -29.67 20.55 -8.17
C TYR A 162 -30.80 19.59 -8.53
N PHE A 163 -31.24 18.71 -7.61
CA PHE A 163 -32.28 17.72 -7.85
C PHE A 163 -33.32 17.69 -6.72
N ASN A 164 -34.53 18.13 -7.07
CA ASN A 164 -35.74 17.89 -6.27
C ASN A 164 -36.28 16.47 -6.53
N GLU A 165 -37.38 16.09 -5.88
CA GLU A 165 -38.07 14.78 -6.04
C GLU A 165 -38.63 14.49 -7.45
N ASN A 166 -38.31 15.31 -8.46
CA ASN A 166 -38.78 15.15 -9.84
C ASN A 166 -37.88 14.18 -10.63
N ASP A 167 -38.20 12.89 -10.48
CA ASP A 167 -37.57 11.71 -11.08
C ASP A 167 -37.32 11.79 -12.62
N SER A 168 -38.02 12.68 -13.34
CA SER A 168 -37.89 12.81 -14.80
C SER A 168 -36.52 13.34 -15.28
N GLU A 169 -35.92 14.30 -14.58
CA GLU A 169 -34.60 14.86 -14.98
C GLU A 169 -33.48 13.85 -14.71
N LEU A 170 -33.50 13.22 -13.53
CA LEU A 170 -32.54 12.19 -13.11
C LEU A 170 -32.40 11.08 -14.17
N ARG A 171 -33.53 10.52 -14.62
CA ARG A 171 -33.58 9.48 -15.66
C ARG A 171 -32.98 9.93 -16.98
N SER A 172 -33.18 11.20 -17.37
CA SER A 172 -32.62 11.77 -18.61
C SER A 172 -31.09 11.87 -18.57
N ILE A 173 -30.53 12.21 -17.39
CA ILE A 173 -29.07 12.27 -17.19
C ILE A 173 -28.47 10.86 -17.10
N HIS A 174 -29.11 9.92 -16.40
CA HIS A 174 -28.69 8.51 -16.43
C HIS A 174 -28.74 7.92 -17.85
N GLY A 175 -29.78 8.21 -18.63
CA GLY A 175 -29.88 7.81 -20.04
C GLY A 175 -28.75 8.37 -20.91
N PHE A 176 -28.36 9.63 -20.68
CA PHE A 176 -27.19 10.26 -21.30
C PHE A 176 -25.88 9.55 -20.92
N PHE A 177 -25.64 9.28 -19.64
CA PHE A 177 -24.45 8.54 -19.18
C PHE A 177 -24.31 7.17 -19.86
N ALA A 178 -25.41 6.41 -19.96
CA ALA A 178 -25.40 5.11 -20.61
C ALA A 178 -25.05 5.19 -22.11
N GLN A 179 -25.55 6.23 -22.82
CA GLN A 179 -25.20 6.48 -24.22
C GLN A 179 -23.75 6.96 -24.39
N PHE A 180 -23.28 7.85 -23.50
CA PHE A 180 -21.92 8.38 -23.55
C PHE A 180 -20.86 7.29 -23.33
N TYR A 181 -21.07 6.42 -22.32
CA TYR A 181 -20.18 5.29 -22.01
C TYR A 181 -20.17 4.16 -23.06
N LEU A 182 -21.04 4.20 -24.07
CA LEU A 182 -20.95 3.34 -25.26
C LEU A 182 -20.22 4.03 -26.42
N SER A 183 -20.47 5.33 -26.62
CA SER A 183 -20.10 6.03 -27.86
C SER A 183 -18.83 6.87 -27.79
N PHE A 184 -18.54 7.53 -26.66
CA PHE A 184 -17.58 8.66 -26.60
C PHE A 184 -16.49 8.53 -25.53
N THR A 185 -16.56 7.51 -24.68
CA THR A 185 -15.60 7.29 -23.59
C THR A 185 -14.23 6.79 -24.07
N THR A 186 -13.17 7.26 -23.41
CA THR A 186 -11.79 6.79 -23.60
C THR A 186 -11.60 5.36 -23.10
N ILE A 187 -11.86 5.05 -21.83
CA ILE A 187 -11.73 3.69 -21.28
C ILE A 187 -13.00 2.88 -21.50
N LYS A 188 -13.07 2.19 -22.64
CA LYS A 188 -14.21 1.31 -22.97
C LYS A 188 -14.42 0.20 -21.92
N GLU A 189 -13.37 -0.37 -21.32
CA GLU A 189 -13.48 -1.43 -20.31
C GLU A 189 -14.17 -0.94 -19.02
N TYR A 190 -13.65 0.12 -18.39
CA TYR A 190 -14.22 0.73 -17.18
C TYR A 190 -15.67 1.18 -17.39
N SER A 191 -15.90 2.00 -18.41
CA SER A 191 -17.20 2.64 -18.67
C SER A 191 -18.29 1.62 -19.01
N ARG A 192 -17.97 0.55 -19.76
CA ARG A 192 -18.92 -0.55 -20.04
C ARG A 192 -19.32 -1.35 -18.79
N ARG A 193 -18.56 -1.28 -17.67
CA ARG A 193 -19.01 -1.83 -16.37
C ARG A 193 -20.12 -0.99 -15.72
N ARG A 194 -20.19 0.31 -16.03
CA ARG A 194 -21.17 1.26 -15.47
C ARG A 194 -22.47 1.36 -16.27
N VAL A 195 -22.43 1.13 -17.59
CA VAL A 195 -23.62 1.16 -18.49
C VAL A 195 -24.87 0.44 -17.92
N PRO A 196 -24.79 -0.76 -17.30
CA PRO A 196 -25.96 -1.42 -16.73
C PRO A 196 -26.67 -0.63 -15.62
N TYR A 197 -25.90 -0.01 -14.72
CA TYR A 197 -26.43 0.83 -13.64
C TYR A 197 -27.21 2.02 -14.21
N HIS A 198 -26.60 2.75 -15.15
CA HIS A 198 -27.23 3.93 -15.75
C HIS A 198 -28.49 3.58 -16.57
N TYR A 199 -28.52 2.46 -17.31
CA TYR A 199 -29.75 2.03 -17.97
C TYR A 199 -30.85 1.57 -16.98
N GLU A 200 -30.48 0.95 -15.85
CA GLU A 200 -31.46 0.57 -14.82
C GLU A 200 -32.08 1.82 -14.16
N GLN A 201 -31.26 2.79 -13.73
CA GLN A 201 -31.74 4.05 -13.14
C GLN A 201 -32.53 4.91 -14.14
N ALA A 202 -32.20 4.85 -15.44
CA ALA A 202 -32.97 5.50 -16.50
C ALA A 202 -34.29 4.77 -16.85
N HIS A 203 -34.57 3.61 -16.23
CA HIS A 203 -35.66 2.68 -16.59
C HIS A 203 -35.62 2.19 -18.06
N MET A 204 -34.45 2.24 -18.70
CA MET A 204 -34.20 1.81 -20.08
C MET A 204 -33.96 0.29 -20.15
N ILE A 205 -34.98 -0.47 -19.74
CA ILE A 205 -34.88 -1.93 -19.51
C ILE A 205 -34.65 -2.73 -20.80
N LYS A 206 -35.14 -2.26 -21.95
CA LYS A 206 -34.92 -2.95 -23.24
C LYS A 206 -33.45 -2.85 -23.65
N GLU A 207 -32.89 -1.67 -23.45
CA GLU A 207 -31.53 -1.27 -23.79
C GLU A 207 -30.53 -1.93 -22.83
N LEU A 208 -30.84 -1.99 -21.52
CA LEU A 208 -30.14 -2.81 -20.53
C LEU A 208 -30.02 -4.28 -20.97
N ILE A 209 -31.14 -4.89 -21.37
CA ILE A 209 -31.19 -6.30 -21.80
C ILE A 209 -30.44 -6.50 -23.13
N ALA A 210 -30.51 -5.54 -24.05
CA ALA A 210 -29.75 -5.59 -25.31
C ALA A 210 -28.23 -5.48 -25.04
N PHE A 211 -27.81 -4.51 -24.23
CA PHE A 211 -26.41 -4.32 -23.83
C PHE A 211 -25.83 -5.57 -23.16
N LEU A 212 -26.51 -6.12 -22.14
CA LEU A 212 -26.09 -7.33 -21.42
C LEU A 212 -26.07 -8.62 -22.27
N ARG A 213 -26.57 -8.57 -23.51
CA ARG A 213 -26.50 -9.63 -24.54
C ARG A 213 -25.46 -9.35 -25.63
N SER A 214 -24.90 -8.14 -25.69
CA SER A 214 -23.87 -7.73 -26.66
C SER A 214 -22.45 -8.09 -26.23
N LEU A 215 -21.50 -8.08 -27.16
CA LEU A 215 -20.06 -8.19 -26.88
C LEU A 215 -19.53 -7.03 -26.04
N GLU A 216 -20.21 -5.87 -26.03
CA GLU A 216 -19.80 -4.70 -25.26
C GLU A 216 -19.93 -4.94 -23.75
N SER A 217 -20.82 -5.85 -23.34
CA SER A 217 -20.93 -6.25 -21.94
C SER A 217 -19.76 -7.10 -21.43
N ARG A 218 -18.69 -7.38 -22.20
CA ARG A 218 -17.55 -8.24 -21.79
C ARG A 218 -16.94 -7.87 -20.43
N ALA A 219 -16.97 -6.58 -20.09
CA ALA A 219 -16.36 -6.04 -18.89
C ALA A 219 -17.20 -6.28 -17.62
N VAL A 220 -18.53 -6.43 -17.77
CA VAL A 220 -19.48 -6.64 -16.67
C VAL A 220 -19.31 -8.03 -16.09
N SER A 221 -19.11 -8.12 -14.76
CA SER A 221 -18.88 -9.41 -14.08
C SER A 221 -20.09 -10.34 -14.20
N GLN A 222 -19.85 -11.64 -13.97
CA GLN A 222 -20.94 -12.61 -13.96
C GLN A 222 -21.95 -12.33 -12.82
N ILE A 223 -21.49 -11.85 -11.67
CA ILE A 223 -22.34 -11.59 -10.49
C ILE A 223 -23.25 -10.39 -10.77
N ASP A 224 -22.70 -9.28 -11.26
CA ASP A 224 -23.47 -8.07 -11.58
C ASP A 224 -24.50 -8.36 -12.68
N ARG A 225 -24.09 -9.09 -13.73
CA ARG A 225 -24.99 -9.56 -14.80
C ARG A 225 -26.12 -10.42 -14.24
N GLN A 226 -25.87 -11.22 -13.20
CA GLN A 226 -26.92 -11.99 -12.51
C GLN A 226 -27.85 -11.12 -11.65
N ALA A 227 -27.34 -10.04 -11.06
CA ALA A 227 -28.11 -9.07 -10.27
C ALA A 227 -29.08 -8.28 -11.16
N TYR A 228 -28.59 -7.56 -12.18
CA TYR A 228 -29.44 -6.78 -13.10
C TYR A 228 -30.48 -7.66 -13.81
N LEU A 229 -30.10 -8.87 -14.26
CA LEU A 229 -31.06 -9.78 -14.89
C LEU A 229 -32.04 -10.43 -13.90
N ARG A 230 -31.85 -10.34 -12.57
CA ARG A 230 -32.69 -11.00 -11.54
C ARG A 230 -34.17 -10.66 -11.67
N ASN A 231 -34.48 -9.39 -11.91
CA ASN A 231 -35.86 -8.89 -11.97
C ASN A 231 -36.53 -9.14 -13.34
N HIS A 232 -35.73 -9.43 -14.36
CA HIS A 232 -36.15 -9.58 -15.76
C HIS A 232 -36.03 -11.02 -16.31
N ARG A 233 -35.79 -12.02 -15.45
CA ARG A 233 -35.80 -13.45 -15.82
C ARG A 233 -37.17 -13.88 -16.32
N CYS A 234 -37.22 -14.96 -17.10
CA CYS A 234 -38.48 -15.60 -17.50
C CYS A 234 -39.22 -16.10 -16.25
N LYS A 235 -40.27 -15.39 -15.82
CA LYS A 235 -40.99 -15.65 -14.55
C LYS A 235 -41.87 -16.90 -14.54
N ARG A 236 -42.09 -17.56 -15.69
CA ARG A 236 -42.73 -18.88 -15.73
C ARG A 236 -41.75 -19.93 -15.19
N GLN A 237 -42.02 -20.44 -14.00
CA GLN A 237 -41.56 -21.79 -13.65
C GLN A 237 -42.12 -22.76 -14.70
N LEU A 238 -41.24 -23.50 -15.36
CA LEU A 238 -41.64 -24.54 -16.30
C LEU A 238 -41.84 -25.83 -15.49
N PRO A 239 -43.07 -26.39 -15.43
CA PRO A 239 -43.31 -27.61 -14.67
C PRO A 239 -42.60 -28.80 -15.32
N PRO A 240 -42.11 -29.77 -14.53
CA PRO A 240 -41.51 -30.99 -15.07
C PRO A 240 -42.61 -31.96 -15.55
N GLN A 241 -43.20 -31.69 -16.72
CA GLN A 241 -44.10 -32.63 -17.39
C GLN A 241 -43.44 -33.23 -18.64
N ASP A 242 -43.19 -34.54 -18.54
CA ASP A 242 -43.34 -35.55 -19.60
C ASP A 242 -42.82 -35.23 -21.01
N GLY A 243 -41.63 -34.64 -21.06
CA GLY A 243 -40.74 -34.70 -22.21
C GLY A 243 -40.75 -33.49 -23.14
N VAL A 244 -39.67 -33.41 -23.93
CA VAL A 244 -39.40 -32.39 -24.96
C VAL A 244 -39.12 -30.96 -24.46
N SER A 245 -37.88 -30.51 -24.77
CA SER A 245 -37.42 -29.10 -24.84
C SER A 245 -36.54 -28.53 -23.70
N ASN A 246 -35.60 -29.33 -23.20
CA ASN A 246 -34.35 -28.84 -22.58
C ASN A 246 -33.19 -28.94 -23.60
N GLN A 247 -33.25 -28.13 -24.66
CA GLN A 247 -32.34 -28.19 -25.82
C GLN A 247 -30.88 -27.96 -25.41
N ARG A 248 -29.97 -28.85 -25.85
CA ARG A 248 -28.51 -28.69 -25.64
C ARG A 248 -28.03 -27.50 -26.47
N ALA A 249 -27.25 -26.62 -25.84
CA ALA A 249 -26.72 -25.40 -26.43
C ALA A 249 -25.21 -25.52 -26.62
N TYR A 250 -24.72 -25.34 -27.85
CA TYR A 250 -23.28 -25.21 -28.07
C TYR A 250 -22.83 -23.77 -27.82
N VAL A 251 -21.86 -23.58 -26.93
CA VAL A 251 -21.10 -22.34 -26.80
C VAL A 251 -19.65 -22.66 -27.16
N CYS A 252 -19.08 -21.96 -28.15
CA CYS A 252 -17.69 -22.15 -28.51
C CYS A 252 -16.77 -21.59 -27.41
N ASN A 253 -15.55 -22.13 -27.27
CA ASN A 253 -14.63 -21.75 -26.20
C ASN A 253 -14.37 -20.24 -26.18
N VAL A 254 -14.23 -19.60 -27.34
CA VAL A 254 -14.07 -18.15 -27.48
C VAL A 254 -15.24 -17.39 -26.81
N CYS A 255 -16.49 -17.78 -27.06
CA CYS A 255 -17.65 -17.19 -26.38
C CYS A 255 -17.72 -17.55 -24.89
N ALA A 256 -17.37 -18.78 -24.50
CA ALA A 256 -17.38 -19.18 -23.10
C ALA A 256 -16.39 -18.35 -22.25
N THR A 257 -15.20 -18.09 -22.80
CA THR A 257 -14.18 -17.23 -22.19
C THR A 257 -14.57 -15.75 -22.24
N LEU A 258 -14.91 -15.21 -23.42
CA LEU A 258 -15.25 -13.77 -23.58
C LEU A 258 -16.45 -13.32 -22.74
N PHE A 259 -17.46 -14.17 -22.56
CA PHE A 259 -18.63 -13.87 -21.73
C PHE A 259 -18.48 -14.35 -20.27
N LYS A 260 -17.28 -14.79 -19.87
CA LYS A 260 -16.93 -15.26 -18.51
C LYS A 260 -17.97 -16.24 -17.94
N LEU A 261 -18.37 -17.23 -18.74
CA LEU A 261 -19.42 -18.19 -18.39
C LEU A 261 -18.90 -19.24 -17.41
N GLY A 262 -18.95 -18.93 -16.11
CA GLY A 262 -18.54 -19.84 -15.04
C GLY A 262 -19.27 -21.20 -15.05
N PRO A 263 -18.74 -22.21 -14.33
CA PRO A 263 -19.22 -23.59 -14.41
C PRO A 263 -20.72 -23.72 -14.16
N PHE A 264 -21.28 -22.98 -13.19
CA PHE A 264 -22.71 -22.97 -12.88
C PHE A 264 -23.62 -22.65 -14.09
N THR A 265 -23.24 -21.69 -14.93
CA THR A 265 -23.95 -21.34 -16.19
C THR A 265 -23.73 -22.32 -17.34
N MET A 266 -22.76 -23.22 -17.23
CA MET A 266 -22.54 -24.33 -18.17
C MET A 266 -23.08 -25.67 -17.63
N THR A 267 -23.79 -25.68 -16.50
CA THR A 267 -24.43 -26.91 -15.98
C THR A 267 -25.75 -27.24 -16.66
N LYS A 268 -26.15 -28.52 -16.56
CA LYS A 268 -27.49 -29.02 -16.89
C LYS A 268 -28.66 -28.32 -16.16
N ASN A 269 -28.39 -27.48 -15.15
CA ASN A 269 -29.39 -26.92 -14.22
C ASN A 269 -29.74 -25.45 -14.47
N SER A 270 -29.19 -24.76 -15.48
CA SER A 270 -29.57 -23.36 -15.78
C SER A 270 -29.56 -23.02 -17.27
N CYS A 271 -30.34 -21.99 -17.64
CA CYS A 271 -30.39 -21.48 -19.02
C CYS A 271 -29.24 -20.51 -19.31
N VAL A 272 -28.42 -20.76 -20.33
CA VAL A 272 -27.26 -19.92 -20.68
C VAL A 272 -27.62 -18.51 -21.18
N LEU A 273 -28.89 -18.26 -21.56
CA LEU A 273 -29.35 -16.97 -22.12
C LEU A 273 -30.15 -16.08 -21.15
N CYS A 274 -30.67 -16.63 -20.05
CA CYS A 274 -31.46 -15.88 -19.06
C CYS A 274 -31.30 -16.37 -17.61
N THR A 275 -30.52 -17.43 -17.38
CA THR A 275 -30.17 -17.98 -16.06
C THR A 275 -31.34 -18.36 -15.15
N THR A 276 -32.55 -18.50 -15.72
CA THR A 276 -33.64 -19.26 -15.11
C THR A 276 -33.15 -20.69 -14.81
N PRO A 277 -33.31 -21.20 -13.57
CA PRO A 277 -33.02 -22.59 -13.25
C PRO A 277 -33.85 -23.55 -14.10
N ILE A 278 -33.23 -24.65 -14.52
CA ILE A 278 -33.87 -25.71 -15.31
C ILE A 278 -33.99 -26.94 -14.40
N LEU A 279 -35.22 -27.32 -14.08
CA LEU A 279 -35.50 -28.55 -13.34
C LEU A 279 -35.20 -29.75 -14.23
N SER A 280 -34.14 -30.48 -13.89
CA SER A 280 -33.83 -31.79 -14.49
C SER A 280 -34.41 -32.89 -13.61
N SER A 281 -35.27 -33.74 -14.19
CA SER A 281 -35.94 -34.83 -13.45
C SER A 281 -35.02 -35.99 -13.07
N SER A 282 -33.75 -35.99 -13.48
CA SER A 282 -32.76 -37.01 -13.11
C SER A 282 -31.68 -36.48 -12.16
N LEU A 283 -31.94 -36.69 -10.85
CA LEU A 283 -30.93 -36.64 -9.79
C LEU A 283 -30.01 -37.87 -9.83
N ALA A 284 -29.37 -38.09 -10.98
CA ALA A 284 -28.20 -38.96 -11.08
C ALA A 284 -26.97 -38.19 -10.58
N GLN A 285 -26.35 -38.72 -9.54
CA GLN A 285 -25.02 -38.32 -9.07
C GLN A 285 -23.94 -38.81 -10.07
N ASN A 286 -22.71 -38.34 -9.92
CA ASN A 286 -21.51 -38.82 -10.62
C ASN A 286 -21.44 -38.59 -12.16
N ASP A 287 -21.76 -37.38 -12.64
CA ASP A 287 -21.12 -36.82 -13.85
C ASP A 287 -20.80 -35.33 -13.66
N HIS A 288 -19.57 -35.05 -13.23
CA HIS A 288 -19.01 -33.71 -13.08
C HIS A 288 -18.10 -33.30 -14.26
N GLN A 289 -17.91 -34.16 -15.27
CA GLN A 289 -16.84 -34.00 -16.26
C GLN A 289 -17.31 -33.46 -17.63
N LYS A 290 -18.62 -33.29 -17.87
CA LYS A 290 -19.15 -32.82 -19.18
C LYS A 290 -19.90 -31.48 -19.07
N ARG A 291 -19.28 -30.42 -19.61
CA ARG A 291 -19.79 -29.03 -19.64
C ARG A 291 -20.87 -28.83 -20.72
N GLU A 292 -22.07 -29.36 -20.51
CA GLU A 292 -23.22 -29.19 -21.44
C GLU A 292 -24.15 -28.02 -21.05
N ALA A 293 -23.99 -26.88 -21.72
CA ALA A 293 -24.92 -25.74 -21.60
C ALA A 293 -26.31 -26.04 -22.21
N ARG A 294 -27.34 -25.33 -21.72
CA ARG A 294 -28.74 -25.49 -22.15
C ARG A 294 -29.48 -24.17 -22.30
N ILE A 295 -30.59 -24.20 -23.02
CA ILE A 295 -31.57 -23.10 -23.11
C ILE A 295 -32.95 -23.57 -22.64
N CYS A 296 -33.70 -22.67 -21.99
CA CYS A 296 -35.08 -22.94 -21.57
C CYS A 296 -36.07 -22.79 -22.74
N MET A 297 -37.29 -23.32 -22.56
CA MET A 297 -38.33 -23.31 -23.60
C MET A 297 -38.68 -21.92 -24.15
N SER A 298 -38.51 -20.85 -23.36
CA SER A 298 -38.73 -19.46 -23.82
C SER A 298 -37.65 -18.93 -24.78
N HIS A 299 -36.58 -19.69 -25.01
CA HIS A 299 -35.49 -19.34 -25.93
C HIS A 299 -35.14 -20.46 -26.93
N GLY A 300 -35.80 -21.63 -26.85
CA GLY A 300 -35.57 -22.79 -27.73
C GLY A 300 -36.66 -22.94 -28.79
N THR A 301 -36.32 -23.48 -29.95
CA THR A 301 -37.26 -23.75 -31.05
C THR A 301 -37.64 -25.24 -31.11
N PRO A 302 -38.91 -25.60 -31.36
CA PRO A 302 -39.29 -26.98 -31.63
C PRO A 302 -38.61 -27.49 -32.92
N GLY A 303 -37.72 -28.48 -32.79
CA GLY A 303 -37.00 -29.08 -33.92
C GLY A 303 -35.47 -28.95 -33.81
N TYR A 304 -34.75 -30.00 -34.20
CA TYR A 304 -33.28 -30.03 -34.23
C TYR A 304 -32.74 -29.50 -35.58
N PRO A 305 -31.96 -28.39 -35.60
CA PRO A 305 -31.10 -28.09 -36.72
C PRO A 305 -29.94 -29.09 -36.75
N ARG A 306 -29.64 -29.70 -37.90
CA ARG A 306 -28.50 -30.63 -38.07
C ARG A 306 -27.13 -29.94 -38.12
N THR A 307 -27.05 -28.62 -37.88
CA THR A 307 -25.82 -27.82 -37.91
C THR A 307 -25.56 -27.19 -36.55
N ILE A 308 -24.42 -27.52 -35.93
CA ILE A 308 -24.04 -27.04 -34.60
C ILE A 308 -23.44 -25.63 -34.72
N LYS A 309 -24.32 -24.62 -34.79
CA LYS A 309 -23.96 -23.21 -34.64
C LYS A 309 -23.87 -22.84 -33.16
N CYS A 310 -22.87 -22.04 -32.78
CA CYS A 310 -22.78 -21.50 -31.42
C CYS A 310 -24.03 -20.67 -31.11
N VAL A 311 -24.69 -20.89 -29.98
CA VAL A 311 -25.95 -20.20 -29.65
C VAL A 311 -25.72 -18.70 -29.47
N THR A 312 -24.54 -18.29 -28.98
CA THR A 312 -24.15 -16.89 -28.76
C THR A 312 -23.73 -16.18 -30.06
N CYS A 313 -22.73 -16.69 -30.80
CA CYS A 313 -22.16 -16.00 -31.98
C CYS A 313 -22.53 -16.59 -33.35
N LYS A 314 -23.35 -17.66 -33.39
CA LYS A 314 -23.82 -18.37 -34.60
C LYS A 314 -22.75 -19.01 -35.52
N GLY A 315 -21.46 -18.95 -35.17
CA GLY A 315 -20.36 -19.62 -35.88
C GLY A 315 -20.39 -21.16 -35.81
N LEU A 316 -19.70 -21.83 -36.75
CA LEU A 316 -19.68 -23.29 -36.95
C LEU A 316 -18.35 -23.94 -36.48
N ARG A 317 -18.33 -25.27 -36.28
CA ARG A 317 -17.10 -26.06 -36.09
C ARG A 317 -17.28 -27.52 -36.55
N SER A 318 -16.19 -28.19 -36.97
CA SER A 318 -16.13 -29.63 -37.26
C SER A 318 -15.81 -30.47 -36.00
N ARG A 319 -15.70 -31.80 -36.15
CA ARG A 319 -15.84 -32.78 -35.06
C ARG A 319 -14.76 -33.87 -35.08
N ASN A 320 -14.11 -34.11 -33.93
CA ASN A 320 -13.33 -35.31 -33.63
C ASN A 320 -13.42 -35.62 -32.13
N VAL A 321 -13.74 -36.87 -31.75
CA VAL A 321 -13.75 -37.38 -30.36
C VAL A 321 -13.48 -38.90 -30.41
N GLY A 322 -12.50 -39.39 -29.64
CA GLY A 322 -12.16 -40.83 -29.53
C GLY A 322 -12.92 -41.59 -28.43
N THR A 323 -12.74 -42.91 -28.39
CA THR A 323 -13.49 -43.88 -27.56
C THR A 323 -12.61 -44.63 -26.55
N PRO A 324 -13.11 -44.95 -25.34
CA PRO A 324 -12.47 -45.94 -24.45
C PRO A 324 -13.41 -46.95 -23.74
N THR A 325 -12.93 -48.20 -23.58
CA THR A 325 -13.39 -49.32 -22.71
C THR A 325 -12.34 -50.46 -22.79
N PRO A 326 -12.30 -51.53 -21.95
CA PRO A 326 -13.09 -51.86 -20.73
C PRO A 326 -12.31 -52.42 -19.48
N GLN A 327 -13.01 -52.53 -18.32
CA GLN A 327 -12.82 -53.50 -17.18
C GLN A 327 -11.51 -53.43 -16.34
N ILE A 328 -11.36 -53.96 -15.10
CA ILE A 328 -11.91 -55.13 -14.36
C ILE A 328 -12.43 -54.79 -12.90
N GLU A 329 -12.87 -55.79 -12.13
CA GLU A 329 -13.78 -55.82 -10.95
C GLU A 329 -13.18 -55.67 -9.50
N PRO A 330 -14.03 -55.61 -8.44
CA PRO A 330 -13.65 -55.16 -7.08
C PRO A 330 -13.72 -56.23 -5.95
N VAL A 331 -13.40 -55.82 -4.71
CA VAL A 331 -13.74 -56.52 -3.44
C VAL A 331 -14.42 -55.54 -2.48
N ALA A 332 -15.32 -56.01 -1.62
CA ALA A 332 -16.28 -55.19 -0.85
C ALA A 332 -16.13 -55.30 0.68
N MET A 333 -16.71 -54.34 1.41
CA MET A 333 -17.33 -54.61 2.72
C MET A 333 -18.52 -53.68 3.00
N ASN A 334 -19.44 -54.15 3.84
CA ASN A 334 -20.70 -53.48 4.18
C ASN A 334 -20.58 -52.56 5.40
N LEU A 335 -21.53 -51.62 5.57
CA LEU A 335 -22.47 -51.68 6.70
C LEU A 335 -23.69 -50.75 6.52
N SER A 336 -24.70 -50.95 7.37
CA SER A 336 -26.12 -50.69 7.06
C SER A 336 -26.73 -49.40 7.62
N VAL A 337 -27.50 -48.71 6.77
CA VAL A 337 -28.90 -48.27 6.95
C VAL A 337 -29.42 -47.97 8.38
N SER A 338 -29.87 -46.72 8.61
CA SER A 338 -31.17 -46.28 9.20
C SER A 338 -31.10 -44.81 9.69
N LYS A 339 -32.05 -43.87 9.56
CA LYS A 339 -33.33 -43.64 8.81
C LYS A 339 -33.54 -42.09 8.73
N ARG A 340 -34.16 -41.51 7.69
CA ARG A 340 -35.58 -41.01 7.61
C ARG A 340 -36.20 -40.49 8.92
N GLN A 341 -36.99 -39.40 8.97
CA GLN A 341 -37.36 -38.28 8.06
C GLN A 341 -37.84 -37.10 8.99
N ARG A 342 -37.81 -35.80 8.63
CA ARG A 342 -38.76 -35.04 7.78
C ARG A 342 -40.25 -35.26 8.17
N ASP A 343 -41.19 -34.31 8.19
CA ASP A 343 -41.34 -32.91 7.73
C ASP A 343 -42.00 -32.07 8.88
N THR A 344 -42.36 -30.77 8.85
CA THR A 344 -42.43 -29.68 7.84
C THR A 344 -42.36 -28.29 8.57
N MET A 345 -42.38 -27.15 7.85
CA MET A 345 -42.69 -25.81 8.41
C MET A 345 -43.42 -24.94 7.37
N SER A 346 -44.40 -24.12 7.79
CA SER A 346 -45.14 -23.18 6.91
C SER A 346 -45.70 -21.98 7.67
N ASP A 347 -45.77 -20.83 6.98
CA ASP A 347 -46.23 -19.48 7.34
C ASP A 347 -47.46 -19.38 8.28
N THR A 348 -47.70 -18.30 9.07
CA THR A 348 -47.99 -16.94 8.57
C THR A 348 -48.02 -15.79 9.62
N LYS A 349 -47.77 -14.55 9.13
CA LYS A 349 -48.38 -13.23 9.48
C LYS A 349 -48.07 -12.49 10.81
N VAL A 350 -47.25 -11.43 10.69
CA VAL A 350 -47.60 -9.97 10.79
C VAL A 350 -48.35 -9.42 12.02
N GLU A 351 -47.66 -8.52 12.77
CA GLU A 351 -48.07 -7.26 13.48
C GLU A 351 -49.38 -7.18 14.34
N ARG A 352 -49.56 -6.29 15.34
CA ARG A 352 -48.87 -5.04 15.78
C ARG A 352 -49.20 -4.70 17.27
N ARG A 353 -48.48 -3.71 17.83
CA ARG A 353 -48.82 -2.79 18.97
C ARG A 353 -48.75 -3.24 20.46
N GLN A 354 -47.84 -2.56 21.17
CA GLN A 354 -48.01 -1.73 22.40
C GLN A 354 -48.45 -2.30 23.77
N LEU A 355 -47.73 -1.80 24.79
CA LEU A 355 -47.96 -1.73 26.25
C LEU A 355 -49.38 -1.28 26.68
N PRO A 356 -49.87 -1.59 27.92
CA PRO A 356 -49.37 -0.91 29.14
C PRO A 356 -49.37 -1.63 30.51
N SER A 357 -48.46 -1.14 31.37
CA SER A 357 -48.53 -0.90 32.83
C SER A 357 -49.06 -1.94 33.86
N ILE A 358 -48.16 -2.29 34.80
CA ILE A 358 -48.30 -2.24 36.28
C ILE A 358 -49.39 -3.11 36.97
N ILE A 359 -48.96 -3.96 37.92
CA ILE A 359 -49.47 -4.05 39.33
C ILE A 359 -48.50 -4.94 40.16
N GLY A 360 -48.39 -4.70 41.46
CA GLY A 360 -47.42 -5.36 42.37
C GLY A 360 -47.99 -6.47 43.27
N LEU A 361 -47.14 -7.00 44.16
CA LEU A 361 -47.48 -8.07 45.13
C LEU A 361 -47.84 -7.51 46.53
N PRO A 362 -48.56 -8.26 47.40
CA PRO A 362 -49.42 -7.64 48.42
C PRO A 362 -49.08 -7.90 49.90
N ALA A 363 -49.53 -6.94 50.72
CA ALA A 363 -50.20 -7.04 52.03
C ALA A 363 -49.86 -8.15 53.06
N ASN A 364 -49.50 -7.68 54.27
CA ASN A 364 -50.12 -8.04 55.57
C ASN A 364 -49.74 -6.95 56.60
N GLY A 365 -50.56 -6.51 57.56
CA GLY A 365 -51.98 -6.79 57.83
C GLY A 365 -52.44 -6.06 59.12
N GLN A 366 -53.77 -5.97 59.32
CA GLN A 366 -54.46 -5.55 60.57
C GLN A 366 -54.40 -4.06 61.03
N THR A 367 -55.51 -3.35 60.76
CA THR A 367 -56.45 -2.73 61.74
C THR A 367 -56.01 -2.52 63.21
N SER A 368 -56.45 -1.48 63.94
CA SER A 368 -57.76 -0.79 63.85
C SER A 368 -57.78 0.70 64.28
N THR A 369 -58.96 1.30 64.13
CA THR A 369 -59.34 2.71 64.31
C THR A 369 -59.34 3.26 65.74
N PHE A 370 -59.06 4.57 65.90
CA PHE A 370 -60.04 5.49 66.54
C PHE A 370 -59.88 6.96 66.08
N LEU A 371 -60.89 7.80 66.30
CA LEU A 371 -60.93 9.20 65.83
C LEU A 371 -60.44 10.20 66.89
N GLY A 372 -59.77 11.27 66.44
CA GLY A 372 -59.50 12.48 67.22
C GLY A 372 -59.32 13.70 66.31
N ARG A 373 -60.22 14.70 66.41
CA ARG A 373 -60.18 15.92 65.57
C ARG A 373 -59.13 16.91 66.09
N ILE A 374 -58.15 17.29 65.27
CA ILE A 374 -57.33 18.49 65.48
C ILE A 374 -57.71 19.54 64.42
N THR A 375 -57.84 20.80 64.85
CA THR A 375 -58.38 21.90 64.04
C THR A 375 -57.33 22.57 63.15
N ARG A 376 -57.80 23.17 62.02
CA ARG A 376 -56.97 23.72 60.92
C ARG A 376 -55.86 24.69 61.33
N ALA A 377 -55.94 25.34 62.50
CA ALA A 377 -54.89 26.24 62.99
C ALA A 377 -53.53 25.53 63.22
N HIS A 378 -53.55 24.31 63.75
CA HIS A 378 -52.32 23.58 64.09
C HIS A 378 -51.53 23.14 62.85
N LEU A 379 -52.21 22.85 61.73
CA LEU A 379 -51.59 22.50 60.46
C LEU A 379 -50.85 23.69 59.82
N ILE A 380 -51.35 24.92 59.99
CA ILE A 380 -50.71 26.12 59.44
C ILE A 380 -49.44 26.45 60.24
N ILE A 381 -49.52 26.43 61.58
CA ILE A 381 -48.36 26.66 62.45
C ILE A 381 -47.30 25.56 62.25
N GLY A 382 -47.72 24.29 62.20
CA GLY A 382 -46.83 23.16 61.90
C GLY A 382 -46.18 23.28 60.52
N GLY A 383 -46.93 23.70 59.49
CA GLY A 383 -46.40 23.92 58.14
C GLY A 383 -45.37 25.05 58.07
N LEU A 384 -45.59 26.16 58.78
CA LEU A 384 -44.64 27.27 58.86
C LEU A 384 -43.36 26.88 59.62
N ILE A 385 -43.49 26.11 60.71
CA ILE A 385 -42.32 25.56 61.43
C ILE A 385 -41.55 24.57 60.54
N LEU A 386 -42.25 23.71 59.79
CA LEU A 386 -41.62 22.77 58.86
C LEU A 386 -40.88 23.50 57.72
N LEU A 387 -41.48 24.57 57.16
CA LEU A 387 -40.82 25.44 56.17
C LEU A 387 -39.62 26.19 56.76
N GLY A 388 -39.68 26.62 58.03
CA GLY A 388 -38.54 27.18 58.76
C GLY A 388 -37.41 26.17 58.93
N ILE A 389 -37.72 24.93 59.31
CA ILE A 389 -36.73 23.84 59.47
C ILE A 389 -36.14 23.43 58.11
N LEU A 390 -36.96 23.36 57.05
CA LEU A 390 -36.50 23.01 55.70
C LEU A 390 -35.68 24.12 55.04
N SER A 391 -36.02 25.39 55.25
CA SER A 391 -35.19 26.51 54.78
C SER A 391 -33.89 26.64 55.58
N LEU A 392 -33.91 26.36 56.89
CA LEU A 392 -32.70 26.31 57.71
C LEU A 392 -31.82 25.11 57.36
N SER A 393 -32.39 23.93 57.07
CA SER A 393 -31.61 22.77 56.64
C SER A 393 -31.03 22.97 55.23
N LEU A 394 -31.77 23.62 54.32
CA LEU A 394 -31.25 24.04 53.01
C LEU A 394 -30.13 25.09 53.15
N LEU A 395 -30.27 26.05 54.07
CA LEU A 395 -29.21 27.02 54.36
C LEU A 395 -27.98 26.33 54.93
N ILE A 396 -28.16 25.36 55.84
CA ILE A 396 -27.06 24.57 56.41
C ILE A 396 -26.41 23.68 55.35
N THR A 397 -27.15 23.02 54.44
CA THR A 397 -26.53 22.25 53.36
C THR A 397 -25.83 23.14 52.34
N VAL A 398 -26.34 24.34 52.03
CA VAL A 398 -25.64 25.33 51.21
C VAL A 398 -24.38 25.86 51.90
N ILE A 399 -24.41 26.11 53.22
CA ILE A 399 -23.23 26.53 54.00
C ILE A 399 -22.21 25.38 54.10
N VAL A 400 -22.65 24.13 54.28
CA VAL A 400 -21.79 22.94 54.31
C VAL A 400 -21.20 22.68 52.93
N GLN A 401 -21.98 22.76 51.85
CA GLN A 401 -21.47 22.68 50.47
C GLN A 401 -20.49 23.82 50.16
N ALA A 402 -20.78 25.05 50.59
CA ALA A 402 -19.83 26.16 50.48
C ALA A 402 -18.55 25.90 51.30
N ALA A 403 -18.65 25.27 52.48
CA ALA A 403 -17.51 24.96 53.33
C ALA A 403 -16.67 23.77 52.82
N THR A 404 -17.29 22.71 52.30
CA THR A 404 -16.57 21.60 51.64
C THR A 404 -15.93 22.08 50.35
N HIS A 405 -16.69 22.77 49.49
CA HIS A 405 -16.16 23.32 48.25
C HIS A 405 -15.04 24.33 48.51
N ARG A 406 -15.11 25.14 49.58
CA ARG A 406 -14.02 26.06 49.97
C ARG A 406 -12.80 25.34 50.54
N LYS A 407 -12.97 24.16 51.16
CA LYS A 407 -11.87 23.34 51.69
C LYS A 407 -11.21 22.45 50.61
N GLU A 408 -11.98 22.01 49.62
CA GLU A 408 -11.48 21.34 48.42
C GLU A 408 -10.76 22.32 47.47
N THR A 409 -11.15 23.60 47.43
CA THR A 409 -10.44 24.63 46.63
C THR A 409 -9.16 25.19 47.27
N THR A 410 -8.75 24.75 48.45
CA THR A 410 -7.52 25.24 49.12
C THR A 410 -6.39 24.22 49.20
N ASP A 411 -6.58 22.98 48.76
CA ASP A 411 -5.56 21.92 48.82
C ASP A 411 -5.51 21.08 47.52
N THR A 412 -5.55 21.73 46.34
CA THR A 412 -5.00 21.13 45.10
C THR A 412 -4.69 22.11 43.95
N THR A 413 -4.50 23.41 44.21
CA THR A 413 -3.76 24.28 43.26
C THR A 413 -2.27 23.98 43.31
N SER A 414 -1.91 22.77 42.87
CA SER A 414 -0.60 22.56 42.26
C SER A 414 -0.51 23.50 41.07
N ASN A 415 0.36 24.51 41.15
CA ASN A 415 0.71 25.33 40.00
C ASN A 415 1.60 24.50 39.06
N SER A 416 0.97 23.54 38.37
CA SER A 416 1.56 22.89 37.20
C SER A 416 1.66 23.94 36.08
N GLU A 417 2.79 24.62 36.04
CA GLU A 417 3.10 25.59 34.99
C GLU A 417 2.97 24.89 33.62
N PHE A 418 2.12 25.43 32.75
CA PHE A 418 1.86 24.83 31.44
C PHE A 418 2.92 25.27 30.44
N CYS A 419 3.40 24.36 29.60
CA CYS A 419 4.27 24.75 28.51
C CYS A 419 3.46 25.44 27.40
N LEU A 420 3.51 26.77 27.34
CA LEU A 420 2.77 27.59 26.36
C LEU A 420 3.62 28.03 25.15
N THR A 421 4.77 27.38 24.89
CA THR A 421 5.58 27.66 23.69
C THR A 421 4.85 27.18 22.42
N ARG A 422 5.23 27.73 21.25
CA ARG A 422 4.71 27.31 19.94
C ARG A 422 4.78 25.79 19.76
N GLY A 423 5.92 25.18 20.06
CA GLY A 423 6.13 23.75 19.92
C GLY A 423 5.36 22.89 20.92
N CYS A 424 5.19 23.34 22.17
CA CYS A 424 4.34 22.65 23.14
C CYS A 424 2.86 22.69 22.74
N LEU A 425 2.36 23.83 22.23
CA LEU A 425 1.01 23.94 21.68
C LEU A 425 0.82 23.08 20.42
N ALA A 426 1.82 23.04 19.52
CA ALA A 426 1.79 22.22 18.32
C ALA A 426 1.80 20.72 18.65
N ALA A 427 2.68 20.27 19.56
CA ALA A 427 2.76 18.88 20.00
C ALA A 427 1.48 18.46 20.76
N ALA A 428 0.91 19.31 21.61
CA ALA A 428 -0.36 19.04 22.26
C ALA A 428 -1.51 18.90 21.26
N SER A 429 -1.60 19.82 20.27
CA SER A 429 -2.61 19.75 19.21
C SER A 429 -2.46 18.50 18.35
N HIS A 430 -1.23 18.08 18.04
CA HIS A 430 -0.94 16.83 17.36
C HIS A 430 -1.40 15.62 18.20
N GLN A 431 -1.00 15.55 19.47
CA GLN A 431 -1.37 14.45 20.37
C GLN A 431 -2.88 14.33 20.58
N MET A 432 -3.60 15.46 20.60
CA MET A 432 -5.06 15.49 20.73
C MET A 432 -5.83 15.01 19.49
N ARG A 433 -5.22 14.98 18.30
CA ARG A 433 -5.92 14.60 17.05
C ARG A 433 -6.17 13.09 16.92
N SER A 434 -5.31 12.27 17.52
CA SER A 434 -5.33 10.79 17.38
C SER A 434 -5.81 10.06 18.65
N MET A 435 -5.79 10.75 19.79
CA MET A 435 -6.16 10.23 21.10
C MET A 435 -7.68 10.07 21.26
N ASP A 436 -8.10 8.96 21.87
CA ASP A 436 -9.46 8.74 22.35
C ASP A 436 -9.51 8.96 23.87
N LYS A 437 -10.01 10.13 24.29
CA LYS A 437 -10.15 10.47 25.72
C LYS A 437 -11.19 9.60 26.44
N THR A 438 -12.08 8.89 25.74
CA THR A 438 -13.09 8.01 26.38
C THR A 438 -12.47 6.71 26.88
N ALA A 439 -11.45 6.20 26.17
CA ALA A 439 -10.70 5.00 26.54
C ALA A 439 -9.69 5.21 27.70
N TRP A 440 -9.74 6.34 28.41
CA TRP A 440 -8.85 6.63 29.55
C TRP A 440 -8.88 5.52 30.61
N ASN A 441 -10.04 4.91 30.90
CA ASN A 441 -10.13 3.85 31.91
C ASN A 441 -9.43 2.55 31.48
N ASP A 442 -9.44 2.25 30.19
CA ASP A 442 -8.83 1.04 29.60
C ASP A 442 -7.38 1.24 29.17
N ARG A 443 -6.79 2.42 29.38
CA ARG A 443 -5.39 2.76 29.04
C ARG A 443 -4.34 1.76 29.55
N CYS A 444 -4.66 1.02 30.61
CA CYS A 444 -3.78 0.04 31.26
C CYS A 444 -3.93 -1.40 30.74
N THR A 445 -4.86 -1.63 29.80
CA THR A 445 -5.08 -2.92 29.10
C THR A 445 -4.95 -2.74 27.59
N ASN A 446 -5.39 -1.60 27.05
CA ASN A 446 -5.26 -1.23 25.65
C ASN A 446 -4.89 0.27 25.51
N PHE A 447 -3.59 0.56 25.66
CA PHE A 447 -3.06 1.91 25.47
C PHE A 447 -3.13 2.35 24.00
N TYR A 448 -3.09 1.42 23.05
CA TYR A 448 -3.30 1.71 21.62
C TYR A 448 -4.64 2.41 21.36
N GLN A 449 -5.76 1.92 21.94
CA GLN A 449 -7.07 2.58 21.79
C GLN A 449 -7.03 4.00 22.36
N TYR A 450 -6.45 4.20 23.55
CA TYR A 450 -6.32 5.55 24.12
C TYR A 450 -5.47 6.48 23.23
N ALA A 451 -4.35 6.00 22.67
CA ALA A 451 -3.42 6.82 21.91
C ALA A 451 -3.84 7.09 20.44
N CYS A 452 -4.52 6.13 19.81
CA CYS A 452 -4.80 6.08 18.36
C CYS A 452 -6.29 5.89 18.01
N GLY A 453 -7.21 5.79 18.98
CA GLY A 453 -8.62 5.43 18.73
C GLY A 453 -9.43 6.39 17.85
N THR A 454 -8.95 7.63 17.64
CA THR A 454 -9.53 8.60 16.69
C THR A 454 -8.68 8.79 15.42
N TRP A 455 -7.53 8.10 15.31
CA TRP A 455 -6.63 8.20 14.16
C TRP A 455 -7.29 7.70 12.87
N GLU A 456 -7.93 6.52 12.88
CA GLU A 456 -8.65 5.96 11.72
C GLU A 456 -9.71 6.94 11.18
N GLN A 457 -10.43 7.62 12.07
CA GLN A 457 -11.50 8.56 11.72
C GLN A 457 -10.97 9.81 11.02
N THR A 458 -9.68 10.12 11.19
CA THR A 458 -9.00 11.28 10.59
C THR A 458 -7.99 10.91 9.49
N HIS A 459 -7.75 9.61 9.28
CA HIS A 459 -6.84 9.03 8.28
C HIS A 459 -7.45 7.72 7.71
N PRO A 460 -8.59 7.79 6.99
CA PRO A 460 -9.24 6.62 6.44
C PRO A 460 -8.42 5.96 5.32
N ILE A 461 -8.60 4.65 5.15
CA ILE A 461 -8.12 3.90 3.99
C ILE A 461 -9.01 4.20 2.77
N GLN A 462 -8.39 4.52 1.63
CA GLN A 462 -9.07 4.66 0.34
C GLN A 462 -9.39 3.30 -0.30
N SER A 463 -10.33 3.25 -1.26
CA SER A 463 -10.83 1.98 -1.83
C SER A 463 -9.82 1.17 -2.66
N PHE A 464 -8.63 1.73 -2.93
CA PHE A 464 -7.49 1.06 -3.55
C PHE A 464 -6.34 0.78 -2.57
N GLU A 465 -6.35 1.39 -1.37
CA GLU A 465 -5.35 1.20 -0.32
C GLU A 465 -5.66 -0.08 0.50
N VAL A 466 -4.61 -0.77 0.97
CA VAL A 466 -4.74 -1.99 1.81
C VAL A 466 -4.28 -1.77 3.26
N GLU A 467 -3.43 -0.77 3.48
CA GLU A 467 -3.03 -0.28 4.79
C GLU A 467 -2.70 1.22 4.70
N ARG A 468 -2.82 1.91 5.83
CA ARG A 468 -2.34 3.28 6.04
C ARG A 468 -1.62 3.31 7.39
N THR A 469 -0.41 3.88 7.43
CA THR A 469 0.43 3.91 8.64
C THR A 469 1.14 5.25 8.74
N ILE A 470 1.60 5.62 9.94
CA ILE A 470 2.43 6.82 10.16
C ILE A 470 3.64 6.90 9.21
N LEU A 471 4.31 5.78 8.93
CA LEU A 471 5.44 5.75 8.00
C LEU A 471 4.99 5.79 6.53
N GLY A 472 3.78 5.29 6.23
CA GLY A 472 3.13 5.41 4.92
C GLY A 472 2.77 6.86 4.58
N ASP A 473 2.11 7.58 5.49
CA ASP A 473 1.80 9.01 5.35
C ASP A 473 3.06 9.85 5.08
N LEU A 474 4.20 9.47 5.66
CA LEU A 474 5.48 10.13 5.44
C LEU A 474 6.13 9.75 4.10
N ILE A 475 5.98 8.51 3.63
CA ILE A 475 6.40 8.10 2.27
C ILE A 475 5.57 8.84 1.21
N GLU A 476 4.24 8.87 1.37
CA GLU A 476 3.32 9.63 0.52
C GLU A 476 3.73 11.12 0.46
N ARG A 477 3.89 11.75 1.63
CA ARG A 477 4.30 13.16 1.70
C ARG A 477 5.70 13.41 1.14
N ARG A 478 6.65 12.50 1.34
CA ARG A 478 7.99 12.58 0.73
C ARG A 478 7.86 12.59 -0.79
N ASP A 479 7.10 11.65 -1.34
CA ASP A 479 6.96 11.51 -2.79
C ASP A 479 6.21 12.75 -3.37
N GLU A 480 5.18 13.29 -2.70
CA GLU A 480 4.53 14.59 -3.05
C GLU A 480 5.48 15.81 -2.96
N ASP A 481 6.40 15.83 -1.99
CA ASP A 481 7.39 16.90 -1.82
C ASP A 481 8.48 16.79 -2.90
N ILE A 482 8.86 15.58 -3.32
CA ILE A 482 9.79 15.33 -4.44
C ILE A 482 9.18 15.71 -5.79
N GLU A 483 7.94 15.29 -6.07
CA GLU A 483 7.22 15.62 -7.32
C GLU A 483 7.22 17.14 -7.55
N ARG A 484 6.93 17.90 -6.49
CA ARG A 484 6.94 19.38 -6.51
C ARG A 484 8.33 19.99 -6.71
N LEU A 485 9.39 19.31 -6.31
CA LEU A 485 10.78 19.73 -6.51
C LEU A 485 11.30 19.38 -7.92
N LEU A 486 10.76 18.31 -8.54
CA LEU A 486 11.05 17.91 -9.92
C LEU A 486 10.26 18.75 -10.95
N ASP A 487 8.98 19.02 -10.68
CA ASP A 487 8.12 19.95 -11.44
C ASP A 487 8.65 21.40 -11.46
N ALA A 488 9.47 21.78 -10.48
CA ALA A 488 10.04 23.12 -10.40
C ALA A 488 11.03 23.37 -11.57
N PRO A 489 10.98 24.52 -12.27
CA PRO A 489 11.85 24.81 -13.42
C PRO A 489 13.33 24.52 -13.15
N VAL A 490 14.04 24.01 -14.17
CA VAL A 490 15.48 23.75 -14.10
C VAL A 490 16.24 25.07 -13.96
N SER A 491 16.99 25.24 -12.88
CA SER A 491 17.79 26.46 -12.63
C SER A 491 19.17 26.36 -13.27
N ARG A 492 19.83 25.19 -13.18
CA ARG A 492 21.14 24.88 -13.74
C ARG A 492 20.97 24.06 -15.02
N SER A 493 20.71 24.73 -16.15
CA SER A 493 20.26 24.11 -17.41
C SER A 493 21.34 23.53 -18.33
N THR A 494 22.60 23.41 -17.89
CA THR A 494 23.68 22.80 -18.68
C THR A 494 23.58 21.26 -18.67
N LYS A 495 23.92 20.57 -19.77
CA LYS A 495 23.81 19.09 -19.81
C LYS A 495 24.73 18.32 -18.85
N ARG A 496 25.73 18.96 -18.26
CA ARG A 496 26.55 18.41 -17.16
C ARG A 496 25.83 18.46 -15.81
N SER A 497 24.94 19.44 -15.62
CA SER A 497 24.22 19.69 -14.36
C SER A 497 23.45 18.47 -13.87
N TRP A 498 23.71 18.07 -12.63
CA TRP A 498 22.90 17.06 -11.94
C TRP A 498 21.41 17.45 -11.92
N GLU A 499 21.09 18.75 -11.81
CA GLU A 499 19.72 19.26 -11.70
C GLU A 499 18.99 19.15 -13.04
N TRP A 500 19.70 19.41 -14.15
CA TRP A 500 19.15 19.20 -15.50
C TRP A 500 18.90 17.71 -15.73
N LYS A 501 19.89 16.86 -15.43
CA LYS A 501 19.78 15.39 -15.63
C LYS A 501 18.58 14.80 -14.88
N VAL A 502 18.43 15.11 -13.59
CA VAL A 502 17.37 14.53 -12.75
C VAL A 502 15.96 15.00 -13.17
N LYS A 503 15.80 16.29 -13.52
CA LYS A 503 14.50 16.86 -13.92
C LYS A 503 14.11 16.51 -15.35
N THR A 504 15.07 16.48 -16.28
CA THR A 504 14.82 16.00 -17.65
C THR A 504 14.44 14.53 -17.62
N TYR A 505 15.15 13.68 -16.87
CA TYR A 505 14.78 12.27 -16.72
C TYR A 505 13.33 12.10 -16.22
N TYR A 506 12.93 12.84 -15.18
CA TYR A 506 11.55 12.82 -14.67
C TYR A 506 10.53 13.24 -15.74
N THR A 507 10.79 14.35 -16.43
CA THR A 507 9.90 14.89 -17.47
C THR A 507 9.74 13.91 -18.63
N GLU A 508 10.83 13.29 -19.09
CA GLU A 508 10.78 12.32 -20.19
C GLU A 508 10.04 11.03 -19.81
N CYS A 509 10.16 10.59 -18.56
CA CYS A 509 9.38 9.46 -18.02
C CYS A 509 7.87 9.75 -18.02
N LEU A 510 7.44 10.94 -17.58
CA LEU A 510 6.04 11.35 -17.61
C LEU A 510 5.50 11.42 -19.05
N ASP A 511 6.27 12.06 -19.93
CA ASP A 511 5.87 12.32 -21.31
C ASP A 511 5.82 11.04 -22.16
N ASP A 512 6.67 10.03 -21.94
CA ASP A 512 6.75 8.86 -22.84
C ASP A 512 5.43 8.08 -22.92
N TYR A 513 4.82 7.82 -21.76
CA TYR A 513 3.48 7.21 -21.66
C TYR A 513 2.38 8.05 -22.34
N ALA A 514 2.58 9.38 -22.46
CA ALA A 514 1.64 10.29 -23.12
C ALA A 514 1.90 10.43 -24.63
N ARG A 515 3.14 10.20 -25.09
CA ARG A 515 3.58 10.43 -26.47
C ARG A 515 3.50 9.18 -27.36
N VAL A 516 3.71 7.96 -26.83
CA VAL A 516 3.91 6.76 -27.67
C VAL A 516 2.97 5.59 -27.29
N PRO A 517 1.84 5.39 -28.01
CA PRO A 517 0.93 4.27 -27.76
C PRO A 517 1.52 2.86 -27.97
N ALA A 518 2.61 2.74 -28.74
CA ALA A 518 3.26 1.49 -29.12
C ALA A 518 4.79 1.70 -29.22
N SER A 519 5.50 1.58 -28.08
CA SER A 519 6.96 1.83 -27.99
C SER A 519 7.81 0.56 -27.81
N GLY A 520 7.21 -0.64 -27.86
CA GLY A 520 7.97 -1.90 -27.82
C GLY A 520 9.00 -2.03 -28.95
N LYS A 521 8.90 -1.20 -30.00
CA LYS A 521 9.93 -1.03 -31.02
C LYS A 521 11.34 -0.79 -30.45
N ALA A 522 11.49 0.00 -29.38
CA ALA A 522 12.82 0.25 -28.81
C ALA A 522 13.45 -1.04 -28.22
N MET A 523 12.63 -1.88 -27.59
CA MET A 523 13.04 -3.22 -27.13
C MET A 523 13.27 -4.19 -28.30
N ILE A 524 12.48 -4.11 -29.38
CA ILE A 524 12.65 -4.94 -30.58
C ILE A 524 13.96 -4.60 -31.30
N ASP A 525 14.22 -3.31 -31.52
CA ASP A 525 15.46 -2.83 -32.16
C ASP A 525 16.69 -3.23 -31.34
N LEU A 526 16.59 -3.18 -30.01
CA LEU A 526 17.61 -3.68 -29.09
C LEU A 526 17.82 -5.20 -29.21
N ILE A 527 16.75 -5.99 -29.19
CA ILE A 527 16.83 -7.46 -29.34
C ILE A 527 17.40 -7.86 -30.71
N GLN A 528 17.09 -7.12 -31.77
CA GLN A 528 17.55 -7.37 -33.13
C GLN A 528 18.96 -6.82 -33.44
N ASP A 529 19.63 -6.15 -32.49
CA ASP A 529 21.02 -5.75 -32.65
C ASP A 529 21.93 -6.97 -32.84
N ASN A 530 22.64 -7.01 -33.97
CA ASN A 530 23.50 -8.12 -34.36
C ASN A 530 24.88 -8.07 -33.71
N ASP A 531 25.30 -6.92 -33.18
CA ASP A 531 26.59 -6.78 -32.50
C ASP A 531 26.52 -7.16 -31.02
N THR A 532 25.36 -7.01 -30.37
CA THR A 532 25.13 -7.39 -28.96
C THR A 532 24.27 -8.66 -28.77
N ILE A 533 22.96 -8.60 -29.05
CA ILE A 533 21.95 -9.57 -28.57
C ILE A 533 21.62 -10.67 -29.60
N GLN A 534 21.76 -10.40 -30.89
CA GLN A 534 21.59 -11.38 -31.98
C GLN A 534 20.24 -12.09 -31.99
N GLY A 535 19.17 -11.31 -31.82
CA GLY A 535 17.81 -11.75 -32.08
C GLY A 535 17.17 -12.61 -30.99
N TRP A 536 15.95 -13.04 -31.29
CA TRP A 536 15.14 -13.91 -30.46
C TRP A 536 14.20 -14.74 -31.32
N PHE A 537 14.12 -16.04 -31.03
CA PHE A 537 13.17 -16.97 -31.63
C PHE A 537 11.72 -16.44 -31.72
N LEU A 538 11.27 -15.52 -30.86
CA LEU A 538 9.99 -14.82 -31.02
C LEU A 538 9.88 -14.08 -32.37
N ILE A 539 10.90 -13.29 -32.71
CA ILE A 539 10.88 -12.25 -33.76
C ILE A 539 11.39 -12.81 -35.09
N ASP A 540 12.46 -13.61 -35.06
CA ASP A 540 13.18 -14.05 -36.26
C ASP A 540 12.47 -15.19 -37.02
N ASN A 541 13.06 -15.65 -38.14
CA ASN A 541 12.42 -16.47 -39.20
C ASN A 541 12.02 -17.92 -38.80
N GLY A 542 11.20 -18.08 -37.76
CA GLY A 542 10.57 -19.33 -37.37
C GLY A 542 11.60 -20.41 -37.01
N ALA A 543 11.61 -21.51 -37.76
CA ALA A 543 12.47 -22.66 -37.48
C ALA A 543 13.97 -22.33 -37.55
N GLU A 544 14.38 -21.36 -38.38
CA GLU A 544 15.78 -20.91 -38.47
C GLU A 544 16.23 -20.27 -37.14
N GLY A 545 15.38 -19.43 -36.55
CA GLY A 545 15.60 -18.77 -35.24
C GLY A 545 15.57 -19.72 -34.03
N ALA A 546 15.23 -21.00 -34.21
CA ALA A 546 15.36 -22.06 -33.21
C ALA A 546 16.45 -23.09 -33.54
N SER A 547 17.22 -22.90 -34.62
CA SER A 547 18.37 -23.74 -34.92
C SER A 547 19.51 -23.46 -33.95
N GLN A 548 20.22 -24.51 -33.52
CA GLN A 548 21.35 -24.35 -32.59
C GLN A 548 22.48 -23.51 -33.20
N GLU A 549 22.66 -23.59 -34.52
CA GLU A 549 23.60 -22.78 -35.30
C GLU A 549 23.25 -21.28 -35.26
N TYR A 550 21.96 -20.92 -35.24
CA TYR A 550 21.51 -19.54 -35.08
C TYR A 550 21.63 -19.06 -33.62
N LEU A 551 21.15 -19.87 -32.67
CA LEU A 551 21.13 -19.54 -31.23
C LEU A 551 22.53 -19.38 -30.60
N LEU A 552 23.56 -19.98 -31.21
CA LEU A 552 24.97 -19.91 -30.78
C LEU A 552 25.87 -19.25 -31.86
N LYS A 553 25.29 -18.49 -32.79
CA LYS A 553 26.01 -18.00 -33.98
C LYS A 553 27.09 -16.98 -33.63
N ASN A 554 28.35 -17.40 -33.65
CA ASN A 554 29.51 -16.56 -33.30
C ASN A 554 29.52 -16.01 -31.85
N GLN A 555 28.62 -16.46 -30.97
CA GLN A 555 28.59 -16.09 -29.55
C GLN A 555 28.36 -17.30 -28.65
N THR A 556 29.17 -17.41 -27.60
CA THR A 556 28.99 -18.37 -26.51
C THR A 556 27.89 -17.91 -25.54
N VAL A 557 27.38 -18.83 -24.72
CA VAL A 557 26.50 -18.49 -23.58
C VAL A 557 27.16 -17.46 -22.65
N LEU A 558 28.47 -17.59 -22.40
CA LEU A 558 29.30 -16.63 -21.69
C LEU A 558 29.20 -15.22 -22.32
N LYS A 559 29.42 -15.08 -23.63
CA LYS A 559 29.37 -13.79 -24.31
C LYS A 559 27.95 -13.17 -24.31
N GLN A 560 26.90 -13.97 -24.54
CA GLN A 560 25.52 -13.47 -24.45
C GLN A 560 25.18 -12.98 -23.04
N MET A 561 25.60 -13.71 -21.99
CA MET A 561 25.45 -13.26 -20.59
C MET A 561 26.25 -11.98 -20.30
N SER A 562 27.44 -11.87 -20.89
CA SER A 562 28.33 -10.72 -20.71
C SER A 562 27.72 -9.43 -21.29
N HIS A 563 27.14 -9.50 -22.48
CA HIS A 563 26.38 -8.37 -23.05
C HIS A 563 25.10 -8.07 -22.24
N ILE A 564 24.27 -9.09 -21.98
CA ILE A 564 22.96 -8.90 -21.32
C ILE A 564 23.10 -8.36 -19.88
N HIS A 565 24.15 -8.75 -19.15
CA HIS A 565 24.42 -8.24 -17.80
C HIS A 565 25.27 -6.94 -17.82
N GLY A 566 26.32 -6.86 -18.65
CA GLY A 566 27.31 -5.78 -18.60
C GLY A 566 26.90 -4.52 -19.35
N ASP A 567 26.60 -4.65 -20.64
CA ASP A 567 26.16 -3.54 -21.49
C ASP A 567 24.71 -3.16 -21.16
N LEU A 568 23.86 -4.17 -20.94
CA LEU A 568 22.39 -4.04 -20.88
C LEU A 568 21.82 -4.15 -19.46
N GLY A 569 22.64 -4.46 -18.45
CA GLY A 569 22.28 -4.37 -17.03
C GLY A 569 21.18 -5.32 -16.54
N ALA A 570 20.82 -6.35 -17.32
CA ALA A 570 19.73 -7.27 -17.02
C ALA A 570 20.25 -8.55 -16.34
N THR A 571 19.82 -8.79 -15.11
CA THR A 571 20.30 -9.91 -14.28
C THR A 571 19.88 -11.28 -14.85
N VAL A 572 20.86 -12.11 -15.19
CA VAL A 572 20.71 -13.49 -15.70
C VAL A 572 21.44 -14.44 -14.74
N VAL A 573 20.72 -15.44 -14.18
CA VAL A 573 21.14 -16.44 -13.17
C VAL A 573 21.82 -15.96 -11.87
N PHE A 574 22.57 -14.86 -11.87
CA PHE A 574 23.20 -14.29 -10.67
C PHE A 574 23.28 -12.77 -10.75
N ASP A 575 23.31 -12.14 -9.59
CA ASP A 575 23.58 -10.72 -9.39
C ASP A 575 25.07 -10.50 -9.10
N LEU A 576 25.63 -9.38 -9.58
CA LEU A 576 27.01 -8.96 -9.33
C LEU A 576 27.01 -7.58 -8.67
N ARG A 577 27.65 -7.45 -7.52
CA ARG A 577 27.75 -6.18 -6.81
C ARG A 577 29.06 -6.00 -6.07
N ALA A 578 29.44 -4.74 -5.84
CA ALA A 578 30.51 -4.40 -4.91
C ALA A 578 29.98 -4.45 -3.46
N GLY A 579 30.14 -5.60 -2.81
CA GLY A 579 29.88 -5.77 -1.38
C GLY A 579 31.05 -5.25 -0.54
N PHE A 580 30.83 -4.95 0.74
CA PHE A 580 31.94 -4.71 1.67
C PHE A 580 32.61 -6.03 2.05
N ASP A 581 33.90 -6.00 2.40
CA ASP A 581 34.60 -7.18 2.90
C ASP A 581 34.26 -7.41 4.37
N ASP A 582 33.68 -8.58 4.68
CA ASP A 582 33.35 -8.98 6.05
C ASP A 582 34.58 -8.97 6.99
N SER A 583 35.80 -9.13 6.47
CA SER A 583 37.05 -9.04 7.23
C SER A 583 37.63 -7.61 7.35
N ASN A 584 37.13 -6.65 6.57
CA ASN A 584 37.56 -5.25 6.60
C ASN A 584 36.46 -4.33 6.05
N SER A 585 35.68 -3.74 6.96
CA SER A 585 34.54 -2.85 6.71
C SER A 585 34.84 -1.60 5.88
N LYS A 586 36.12 -1.29 5.62
CA LYS A 586 36.58 -0.13 4.81
C LYS A 586 36.88 -0.47 3.36
N THR A 587 36.86 -1.75 2.99
CA THR A 587 37.15 -2.22 1.62
C THR A 587 35.94 -2.86 0.99
N LYS A 588 35.77 -2.67 -0.31
CA LYS A 588 34.77 -3.39 -1.12
C LYS A 588 35.43 -4.49 -1.95
N ARG A 589 34.68 -5.54 -2.21
CA ARG A 589 35.01 -6.70 -3.06
C ARG A 589 33.84 -7.05 -3.96
N LEU A 590 34.10 -7.76 -5.06
CA LEU A 590 33.02 -8.32 -5.87
C LEU A 590 32.31 -9.43 -5.10
N GLU A 591 30.97 -9.39 -5.15
CA GLU A 591 30.07 -10.36 -4.55
C GLU A 591 29.13 -10.90 -5.63
N PHE A 592 29.05 -12.23 -5.71
CA PHE A 592 28.19 -12.97 -6.63
C PHE A 592 27.08 -13.68 -5.84
N SER A 593 25.82 -13.37 -6.14
CA SER A 593 24.66 -13.94 -5.43
C SER A 593 23.59 -14.55 -6.35
N PRO A 594 22.89 -15.63 -5.95
CA PRO A 594 21.80 -16.22 -6.73
C PRO A 594 20.72 -15.21 -7.10
N ALA A 595 20.30 -15.18 -8.37
CA ALA A 595 19.29 -14.25 -8.87
C ALA A 595 18.58 -14.79 -10.12
N GLY A 596 17.91 -13.91 -10.88
CA GLY A 596 17.39 -14.24 -12.21
C GLY A 596 16.03 -14.95 -12.26
N LEU A 597 15.30 -15.03 -11.15
CA LEU A 597 13.89 -15.46 -11.11
C LEU A 597 12.92 -14.28 -11.31
N SER A 598 11.64 -14.59 -11.54
CA SER A 598 10.56 -13.61 -11.72
C SER A 598 9.39 -13.76 -10.73
N MET A 599 9.40 -14.80 -9.90
CA MET A 599 8.53 -15.04 -8.73
C MET A 599 9.39 -15.57 -7.57
N ASP A 600 8.80 -15.77 -6.39
CA ASP A 600 9.47 -16.48 -5.28
C ASP A 600 9.77 -17.95 -5.62
N VAL A 601 10.85 -18.49 -5.06
CA VAL A 601 11.28 -19.90 -5.23
C VAL A 601 10.15 -20.89 -4.92
N ASN A 602 9.29 -20.61 -3.94
CA ASN A 602 8.19 -21.48 -3.55
C ASN A 602 7.10 -21.56 -4.62
N ASP A 603 6.84 -20.48 -5.37
CA ASP A 603 5.81 -20.43 -6.40
C ASP A 603 6.12 -21.32 -7.61
N TYR A 604 7.41 -21.56 -7.90
CA TYR A 604 7.80 -22.53 -8.92
C TYR A 604 7.65 -23.98 -8.43
N LEU A 605 7.87 -24.24 -7.13
CA LEU A 605 8.13 -25.60 -6.62
C LEU A 605 6.99 -26.24 -5.82
N ASN A 606 6.06 -25.46 -5.25
CA ASN A 606 4.99 -26.00 -4.40
C ASN A 606 3.73 -26.38 -5.21
N SER A 607 3.13 -27.53 -4.91
CA SER A 607 1.95 -28.05 -5.63
C SER A 607 0.60 -27.60 -5.05
N ASP A 608 0.57 -26.52 -4.28
CA ASP A 608 -0.67 -25.98 -3.70
C ASP A 608 -1.44 -25.07 -4.67
N THR A 609 -2.67 -24.70 -4.30
CA THR A 609 -3.60 -23.95 -5.16
C THR A 609 -3.23 -22.48 -5.34
N VAL A 610 -2.42 -21.89 -4.45
CA VAL A 610 -1.96 -20.50 -4.56
C VAL A 610 -0.77 -20.46 -5.52
N SER A 611 0.24 -21.30 -5.29
CA SER A 611 1.42 -21.43 -6.17
C SER A 611 1.02 -21.81 -7.62
N GLU A 612 0.03 -22.71 -7.80
CA GLU A 612 -0.50 -23.03 -9.12
C GLU A 612 -1.26 -21.86 -9.77
N GLY A 613 -1.91 -21.02 -8.96
CA GLY A 613 -2.49 -19.76 -9.39
C GLY A 613 -1.42 -18.77 -9.86
N HIS A 614 -0.32 -18.63 -9.12
CA HIS A 614 0.80 -17.76 -9.46
C HIS A 614 1.50 -18.20 -10.76
N ARG A 615 1.83 -19.50 -10.90
CA ARG A 615 2.33 -20.07 -12.17
C ARG A 615 1.39 -19.82 -13.34
N SER A 616 0.08 -19.92 -13.12
CA SER A 616 -0.93 -19.65 -14.14
C SER A 616 -0.98 -18.17 -14.54
N ALA A 617 -0.94 -17.25 -13.57
CA ALA A 617 -0.91 -15.81 -13.82
C ALA A 617 0.38 -15.39 -14.54
N TYR A 618 1.53 -15.93 -14.12
CA TYR A 618 2.83 -15.64 -14.71
C TYR A 618 2.96 -16.15 -16.15
N ARG A 619 2.46 -17.35 -16.45
CA ARG A 619 2.36 -17.87 -17.82
C ARG A 619 1.51 -16.95 -18.72
N LEU A 620 0.35 -16.49 -18.22
CA LEU A 620 -0.51 -15.57 -18.96
C LEU A 620 0.16 -14.21 -19.18
N TYR A 621 0.91 -13.72 -18.19
CA TYR A 621 1.70 -12.49 -18.29
C TYR A 621 2.81 -12.58 -19.35
N ILE A 622 3.61 -13.66 -19.37
CA ILE A 622 4.59 -13.90 -20.45
C ILE A 622 3.88 -13.87 -21.80
N LEU A 623 2.78 -14.61 -21.97
CA LEU A 623 2.03 -14.67 -23.23
C LEU A 623 1.47 -13.32 -23.67
N GLU A 624 1.01 -12.47 -22.75
CA GLU A 624 0.54 -11.11 -23.06
C GLU A 624 1.70 -10.22 -23.55
N ILE A 625 2.85 -10.25 -22.88
CA ILE A 625 4.04 -9.49 -23.30
C ILE A 625 4.57 -9.97 -24.66
N LEU A 626 4.63 -11.29 -24.88
CA LEU A 626 4.98 -11.85 -26.20
C LEU A 626 3.95 -11.45 -27.27
N THR A 627 2.67 -11.30 -26.92
CA THR A 627 1.61 -10.82 -27.82
C THR A 627 1.84 -9.37 -28.22
N LEU A 628 2.17 -8.50 -27.26
CA LEU A 628 2.46 -7.08 -27.52
C LEU A 628 3.72 -6.92 -28.40
N LEU A 629 4.83 -7.60 -28.04
CA LEU A 629 6.06 -7.56 -28.85
C LEU A 629 5.84 -8.06 -30.28
N SER A 630 5.00 -9.09 -30.47
CA SER A 630 4.69 -9.61 -31.81
C SER A 630 3.83 -8.65 -32.64
N GLN A 631 3.01 -7.81 -32.00
CA GLN A 631 2.24 -6.77 -32.66
C GLN A 631 3.14 -5.59 -33.05
N ASP A 632 3.99 -5.12 -32.14
CA ASP A 632 4.93 -4.02 -32.39
C ASP A 632 6.00 -4.41 -33.44
N ALA A 633 6.40 -5.69 -33.50
CA ALA A 633 7.28 -6.25 -34.54
C ALA A 633 6.54 -6.64 -35.84
N VAL A 634 5.20 -6.48 -35.90
CA VAL A 634 4.35 -6.74 -37.08
C VAL A 634 4.47 -8.19 -37.63
N ILE A 635 4.66 -9.16 -36.72
CA ILE A 635 4.94 -10.56 -37.08
C ILE A 635 3.72 -11.23 -37.71
N SER A 636 3.86 -11.70 -38.95
CA SER A 636 2.78 -12.30 -39.74
C SER A 636 3.01 -13.81 -39.99
N ASP A 637 3.08 -14.60 -38.92
CA ASP A 637 3.24 -16.07 -38.95
C ASP A 637 1.97 -16.79 -38.44
N GLY A 638 1.50 -17.80 -39.17
CA GLY A 638 0.37 -18.63 -38.78
C GLY A 638 0.64 -19.56 -37.59
N ASN A 639 1.91 -19.85 -37.29
CA ASN A 639 2.34 -20.69 -36.16
C ASN A 639 2.75 -19.89 -34.91
N LEU A 640 2.58 -18.56 -34.94
CA LEU A 640 3.03 -17.64 -33.89
C LEU A 640 2.51 -18.01 -32.48
N GLY A 641 1.27 -18.48 -32.36
CA GLY A 641 0.69 -18.88 -31.07
C GLY A 641 1.41 -20.07 -30.41
N ASP A 642 1.73 -21.11 -31.19
CA ASP A 642 2.46 -22.29 -30.69
C ASP A 642 3.92 -21.95 -30.36
N ARG A 643 4.51 -21.03 -31.13
CA ARG A 643 5.84 -20.44 -30.86
C ARG A 643 5.86 -19.70 -29.53
N MET A 644 4.91 -18.78 -29.30
CA MET A 644 4.80 -18.03 -28.04
C MET A 644 4.56 -18.94 -26.83
N PHE A 645 3.73 -19.99 -26.98
CA PHE A 645 3.53 -20.99 -25.95
C PHE A 645 4.82 -21.77 -25.64
N THR A 646 5.57 -22.17 -26.67
CA THR A 646 6.87 -22.83 -26.51
C THR A 646 7.87 -21.93 -25.77
N ILE A 647 7.91 -20.64 -26.07
CA ILE A 647 8.78 -19.66 -25.39
C ILE A 647 8.37 -19.52 -23.91
N ALA A 648 7.08 -19.41 -23.60
CA ALA A 648 6.60 -19.31 -22.23
C ALA A 648 6.93 -20.54 -21.38
N GLU A 649 6.73 -21.75 -21.91
CA GLU A 649 7.10 -22.99 -21.21
C GLU A 649 8.63 -23.14 -21.08
N ASP A 650 9.41 -22.73 -22.09
CA ASP A 650 10.89 -22.75 -22.02
C ASP A 650 11.44 -21.80 -20.94
N ILE A 651 10.86 -20.60 -20.78
CA ILE A 651 11.20 -19.63 -19.74
C ILE A 651 10.89 -20.22 -18.35
N ILE A 652 9.65 -20.69 -18.15
CA ILE A 652 9.19 -21.26 -16.88
C ILE A 652 10.02 -22.49 -16.52
N PHE A 653 10.44 -23.30 -17.49
CA PHE A 653 11.32 -24.45 -17.27
C PHE A 653 12.68 -24.03 -16.68
N ILE A 654 13.38 -23.08 -17.30
CA ILE A 654 14.70 -22.63 -16.82
C ILE A 654 14.59 -21.93 -15.46
N GLU A 655 13.58 -21.09 -15.24
CA GLU A 655 13.34 -20.49 -13.93
C GLU A 655 12.99 -21.55 -12.86
N THR A 656 12.33 -22.65 -13.23
CA THR A 656 12.09 -23.78 -12.31
C THR A 656 13.36 -24.55 -11.98
N ASP A 657 14.26 -24.78 -12.94
CA ASP A 657 15.58 -25.39 -12.72
C ASP A 657 16.46 -24.50 -11.81
N ILE A 658 16.41 -23.17 -12.01
CA ILE A 658 17.09 -22.18 -11.14
C ILE A 658 16.50 -22.19 -9.72
N ALA A 659 15.17 -22.22 -9.57
CA ALA A 659 14.50 -22.32 -8.28
C ALA A 659 14.87 -23.62 -7.54
N GLN A 660 14.98 -24.74 -8.26
CA GLN A 660 15.48 -26.01 -7.71
C GLN A 660 16.93 -25.89 -7.24
N ALA A 661 17.81 -25.21 -7.98
CA ALA A 661 19.19 -24.96 -7.56
C ALA A 661 19.26 -24.10 -6.28
N MET A 662 18.45 -23.04 -6.17
CA MET A 662 18.38 -22.20 -4.97
C MET A 662 17.87 -22.99 -3.76
N LYS A 663 16.83 -23.81 -3.94
CA LYS A 663 16.32 -24.68 -2.89
C LYS A 663 17.33 -25.75 -2.48
N PHE A 664 18.00 -26.39 -3.43
CA PHE A 664 19.04 -27.39 -3.15
C PHE A 664 20.17 -26.82 -2.28
N SER A 665 20.67 -25.61 -2.61
CA SER A 665 21.67 -24.92 -1.79
C SER A 665 21.17 -24.70 -0.35
N LYS A 666 19.97 -24.13 -0.20
CA LYS A 666 19.36 -23.84 1.10
C LYS A 666 19.13 -25.10 1.94
N ASP A 667 18.57 -26.14 1.35
CA ASP A 667 18.24 -27.40 2.03
C ASP A 667 19.49 -28.19 2.45
N ASN A 668 20.64 -27.97 1.79
CA ASN A 668 21.94 -28.53 2.19
C ASN A 668 22.77 -27.61 3.11
N GLY A 669 22.23 -26.45 3.50
CA GLY A 669 22.90 -25.52 4.42
C GLY A 669 24.15 -24.86 3.81
N ASP A 670 24.11 -24.55 2.52
CA ASP A 670 25.17 -23.86 1.78
C ASP A 670 25.62 -22.55 2.46
N LYS A 671 26.90 -22.21 2.36
CA LYS A 671 27.51 -21.06 3.03
C LYS A 671 28.43 -20.29 2.11
N GLY A 672 28.28 -18.97 2.13
CA GLY A 672 29.12 -18.08 1.35
C GLY A 672 30.61 -18.24 1.68
N LYS A 673 31.45 -18.16 0.66
CA LYS A 673 32.90 -18.35 0.77
C LYS A 673 33.63 -17.28 -0.07
N THR A 674 34.69 -16.70 0.50
CA THR A 674 35.66 -15.92 -0.27
C THR A 674 36.61 -16.86 -1.02
N ILE A 675 36.77 -16.64 -2.33
CA ILE A 675 37.63 -17.41 -3.24
C ILE A 675 38.29 -16.46 -4.24
N THR A 676 39.33 -16.91 -4.93
CA THR A 676 39.89 -16.18 -6.08
C THR A 676 39.09 -16.44 -7.36
N LEU A 677 39.14 -15.51 -8.32
CA LEU A 677 38.53 -15.72 -9.65
C LEU A 677 39.10 -16.95 -10.38
N GLY A 678 40.38 -17.28 -10.16
CA GLY A 678 40.99 -18.51 -10.69
C GLY A 678 40.43 -19.80 -10.06
N GLU A 679 40.16 -19.82 -8.75
CA GLU A 679 39.43 -20.92 -8.12
C GLU A 679 37.99 -21.00 -8.64
N MET A 680 37.34 -19.86 -8.86
CA MET A 680 35.97 -19.78 -9.36
C MET A 680 35.84 -20.36 -10.78
N PHE A 681 36.80 -20.05 -11.66
CA PHE A 681 36.93 -20.69 -12.97
C PHE A 681 37.09 -22.22 -12.84
N ASN A 682 38.01 -22.69 -11.99
CA ASN A 682 38.29 -24.12 -11.81
C ASN A 682 37.08 -24.91 -11.26
N MET A 683 36.19 -24.28 -10.48
CA MET A 683 34.99 -24.94 -9.93
C MET A 683 33.80 -24.94 -10.88
N TYR A 684 33.63 -23.91 -11.71
CA TYR A 684 32.42 -23.73 -12.53
C TYR A 684 32.63 -23.80 -14.04
N SER A 685 33.89 -23.88 -14.52
CA SER A 685 34.26 -23.91 -15.94
C SER A 685 33.68 -22.75 -16.77
N PHE A 686 33.60 -21.57 -16.15
CA PHE A 686 33.09 -20.32 -16.74
C PHE A 686 34.14 -19.23 -16.56
N ASP A 687 34.46 -18.49 -17.63
CA ASP A 687 35.49 -17.44 -17.57
C ASP A 687 34.92 -16.13 -17.00
N PHE A 688 35.08 -15.98 -15.68
CA PHE A 688 34.69 -14.77 -14.98
C PHE A 688 35.55 -13.55 -15.31
N LEU A 689 36.75 -13.71 -15.90
CA LEU A 689 37.58 -12.58 -16.32
C LEU A 689 37.14 -12.04 -17.68
N GLU A 690 36.82 -12.92 -18.63
CA GLU A 690 36.16 -12.53 -19.89
C GLU A 690 34.83 -11.83 -19.59
N TYR A 691 33.99 -12.44 -18.74
CA TYR A 691 32.72 -11.86 -18.30
C TYR A 691 32.89 -10.49 -17.62
N LEU A 692 33.79 -10.36 -16.64
CA LEU A 692 34.02 -9.09 -15.95
C LEU A 692 34.61 -8.01 -16.87
N SER A 693 35.26 -8.38 -17.98
CA SER A 693 35.76 -7.42 -18.96
C SER A 693 34.67 -6.69 -19.76
N HIS A 694 33.44 -7.20 -19.74
CA HIS A 694 32.24 -6.55 -20.28
C HIS A 694 31.38 -5.84 -19.22
N VAL A 695 31.48 -6.26 -17.94
CA VAL A 695 30.61 -5.79 -16.86
C VAL A 695 31.27 -4.70 -16.00
N LEU A 696 32.60 -4.69 -15.91
CA LEU A 696 33.37 -3.60 -15.30
C LEU A 696 33.87 -2.66 -16.40
N GLU A 697 33.78 -1.35 -16.18
CA GLU A 697 34.34 -0.39 -17.14
C GLU A 697 35.87 -0.41 -17.13
N ASP A 698 36.47 -0.60 -15.95
CA ASP A 698 37.91 -0.84 -15.80
C ASP A 698 38.15 -2.28 -15.35
N ALA A 699 38.34 -3.16 -16.33
CA ALA A 699 38.67 -4.55 -16.10
C ALA A 699 40.07 -4.76 -15.50
N SER A 700 40.96 -3.75 -15.49
CA SER A 700 42.32 -3.90 -14.98
C SER A 700 42.39 -4.00 -13.45
N ILE A 701 41.30 -3.66 -12.75
CA ILE A 701 41.16 -3.82 -11.29
C ILE A 701 40.94 -5.28 -10.86
N VAL A 702 40.72 -6.20 -11.80
CA VAL A 702 40.53 -7.64 -11.54
C VAL A 702 41.57 -8.52 -12.23
N SER A 703 41.87 -9.66 -11.61
CA SER A 703 42.83 -10.65 -12.07
C SER A 703 42.46 -12.04 -11.53
N SER A 704 43.11 -13.10 -12.01
CA SER A 704 42.86 -14.46 -11.53
C SER A 704 43.12 -14.66 -10.03
N THR A 705 43.91 -13.78 -9.39
CA THR A 705 44.16 -13.80 -7.93
C THR A 705 43.24 -12.88 -7.13
N THR A 706 42.38 -12.09 -7.78
CA THR A 706 41.46 -11.17 -7.08
C THR A 706 40.46 -11.96 -6.23
N PRO A 707 40.33 -11.67 -4.92
CA PRO A 707 39.36 -12.32 -4.05
C PRO A 707 37.94 -11.78 -4.30
N VAL A 708 36.98 -12.69 -4.37
CA VAL A 708 35.56 -12.42 -4.56
C VAL A 708 34.73 -13.25 -3.58
N TYR A 709 33.57 -12.75 -3.19
CA TYR A 709 32.66 -13.45 -2.30
C TYR A 709 31.55 -14.15 -3.09
N VAL A 710 31.49 -15.47 -3.01
CA VAL A 710 30.43 -16.27 -3.62
C VAL A 710 29.46 -16.66 -2.52
N THR A 711 28.24 -16.10 -2.51
CA THR A 711 27.32 -16.24 -1.37
C THR A 711 26.73 -17.64 -1.23
N SER A 712 26.73 -18.43 -2.30
CA SER A 712 26.14 -19.78 -2.34
C SER A 712 26.88 -20.70 -3.33
N PRO A 713 28.05 -21.24 -2.98
CA PRO A 713 28.85 -22.08 -3.87
C PRO A 713 28.13 -23.29 -4.49
N LEU A 714 27.21 -23.93 -3.76
CA LEU A 714 26.43 -25.08 -4.27
C LEU A 714 25.35 -24.66 -5.28
N TYR A 715 24.79 -23.45 -5.16
CA TYR A 715 23.90 -22.91 -6.19
C TYR A 715 24.65 -22.73 -7.52
N PHE A 716 25.85 -22.14 -7.46
CA PHE A 716 26.64 -21.87 -8.66
C PHE A 716 27.09 -23.15 -9.37
N GLU A 717 27.46 -24.20 -8.62
CA GLU A 717 27.72 -25.53 -9.18
C GLU A 717 26.53 -26.03 -10.03
N LYS A 718 25.31 -25.95 -9.49
CA LYS A 718 24.11 -26.38 -10.21
C LYS A 718 23.78 -25.49 -11.40
N VAL A 719 23.80 -24.16 -11.24
CA VAL A 719 23.37 -23.25 -12.32
C VAL A 719 24.35 -23.21 -13.50
N PHE A 720 25.65 -23.38 -13.27
CA PHE A 720 26.61 -23.54 -14.37
C PHE A 720 26.56 -24.95 -15.01
N SER A 721 26.24 -26.00 -14.23
CA SER A 721 25.94 -27.32 -14.83
C SER A 721 24.74 -27.25 -15.78
N ILE A 722 23.68 -26.50 -15.41
CA ILE A 722 22.51 -26.17 -16.25
C ILE A 722 22.93 -25.44 -17.53
N LEU A 723 23.70 -24.35 -17.42
CA LEU A 723 24.14 -23.56 -18.57
C LEU A 723 25.06 -24.33 -19.53
N SER A 724 25.83 -25.31 -19.05
CA SER A 724 26.70 -26.15 -19.88
C SER A 724 25.95 -27.17 -20.77
N MET A 725 24.65 -27.39 -20.56
CA MET A 725 23.82 -28.28 -21.40
C MET A 725 23.43 -27.67 -22.77
N ASN A 726 23.99 -26.51 -23.13
CA ASN A 726 23.77 -25.82 -24.41
C ASN A 726 24.21 -26.62 -25.66
N ASN A 727 24.90 -27.75 -25.49
CA ASN A 727 25.18 -28.72 -26.56
C ASN A 727 23.91 -29.44 -27.07
N ASN A 728 22.80 -29.41 -26.32
CA ASN A 728 21.48 -29.88 -26.75
C ASN A 728 20.66 -28.70 -27.30
N GLN A 729 20.25 -28.76 -28.58
CA GLN A 729 19.43 -27.72 -29.24
C GLN A 729 18.21 -27.29 -28.42
N THR A 730 17.52 -28.22 -27.75
CA THR A 730 16.33 -27.88 -26.94
C THR A 730 16.71 -27.06 -25.72
N TYR A 731 17.85 -27.38 -25.09
CA TYR A 731 18.33 -26.68 -23.91
C TYR A 731 19.00 -25.34 -24.27
N ALA A 732 19.70 -25.27 -25.41
CA ALA A 732 20.18 -24.01 -25.99
C ALA A 732 19.03 -23.02 -26.25
N ARG A 733 17.94 -23.48 -26.90
CA ARG A 733 16.74 -22.65 -27.16
C ARG A 733 16.10 -22.17 -25.86
N ARG A 734 16.06 -23.01 -24.83
CA ARG A 734 15.56 -22.67 -23.49
C ARG A 734 16.39 -21.59 -22.81
N ILE A 735 17.70 -21.76 -22.75
CA ILE A 735 18.64 -20.78 -22.21
C ILE A 735 18.50 -19.44 -22.94
N HIS A 736 18.44 -19.44 -24.29
CA HIS A 736 18.25 -18.24 -25.11
C HIS A 736 16.93 -17.54 -24.80
N ASN A 737 15.81 -18.28 -24.79
CA ASN A 737 14.47 -17.76 -24.48
C ASN A 737 14.41 -17.14 -23.08
N TYR A 738 15.00 -17.80 -22.08
CA TYR A 738 15.15 -17.28 -20.73
C TYR A 738 15.97 -15.97 -20.72
N MET A 739 17.12 -15.93 -21.39
CA MET A 739 17.98 -14.73 -21.42
C MET A 739 17.32 -13.53 -22.10
N ARG A 740 16.61 -13.72 -23.22
CA ARG A 740 15.85 -12.64 -23.87
C ARG A 740 14.66 -12.21 -23.01
N TRP A 741 14.01 -13.13 -22.30
CA TRP A 741 13.00 -12.78 -21.30
C TRP A 741 13.56 -11.98 -20.11
N ARG A 742 14.77 -12.28 -19.61
CA ARG A 742 15.41 -11.48 -18.56
C ARG A 742 15.65 -10.03 -18.99
N LEU A 743 16.13 -9.83 -20.22
CA LEU A 743 16.27 -8.49 -20.82
C LEU A 743 14.91 -7.78 -20.89
N VAL A 744 13.90 -8.42 -21.48
CA VAL A 744 12.54 -7.85 -21.60
C VAL A 744 11.97 -7.52 -20.21
N ARG A 745 12.01 -8.45 -19.25
CA ARG A 745 11.49 -8.23 -17.89
C ARG A 745 12.16 -7.07 -17.18
N THR A 746 13.45 -6.81 -17.42
CA THR A 746 14.17 -5.66 -16.81
C THR A 746 13.55 -4.33 -17.20
N TYR A 747 13.09 -4.18 -18.45
CA TYR A 747 12.63 -2.89 -19.00
C TYR A 747 11.12 -2.79 -19.29
N ILE A 748 10.30 -3.83 -19.03
CA ILE A 748 8.83 -3.80 -19.27
C ILE A 748 8.13 -2.57 -18.69
N GLU A 749 8.61 -2.07 -17.56
CA GLU A 749 8.02 -0.93 -16.85
C GLU A 749 8.44 0.41 -17.48
N ASP A 750 9.59 0.44 -18.18
CA ASP A 750 10.13 1.55 -18.98
C ASP A 750 9.64 1.52 -20.47
N LEU A 751 8.62 0.71 -20.79
CA LEU A 751 7.94 0.63 -22.10
C LEU A 751 6.52 1.23 -22.07
N SER A 752 5.86 1.32 -23.24
CA SER A 752 4.53 1.96 -23.35
C SER A 752 3.49 1.38 -22.39
N TYR A 753 2.45 2.18 -22.14
CA TYR A 753 1.41 1.88 -21.15
C TYR A 753 0.83 0.45 -21.24
N ASN A 754 0.75 -0.17 -22.43
CA ASN A 754 0.25 -1.54 -22.58
C ASN A 754 1.13 -2.58 -21.86
N TYR A 755 2.46 -2.42 -21.90
CA TYR A 755 3.43 -3.30 -21.22
C TYR A 755 3.36 -3.10 -19.70
N LEU A 756 3.38 -1.85 -19.24
CA LEU A 756 3.21 -1.50 -17.83
C LEU A 756 1.85 -1.93 -17.27
N HIS A 757 0.78 -1.87 -18.06
CA HIS A 757 -0.56 -2.33 -17.69
C HIS A 757 -0.62 -3.86 -17.57
N ALA A 758 -0.03 -4.60 -18.52
CA ALA A 758 0.12 -6.05 -18.42
C ALA A 758 0.95 -6.45 -17.18
N HIS A 759 1.98 -5.68 -16.84
CA HIS A 759 2.75 -5.88 -15.61
C HIS A 759 1.93 -5.61 -14.33
N ARG A 760 1.24 -4.46 -14.26
CA ARG A 760 0.33 -4.13 -13.15
C ARG A 760 -0.75 -5.21 -12.96
N ILE A 761 -1.31 -5.75 -14.05
CA ILE A 761 -2.24 -6.89 -13.99
C ILE A 761 -1.58 -8.15 -13.42
N PHE A 762 -0.34 -8.45 -13.79
CA PHE A 762 0.39 -9.59 -13.20
C PHE A 762 0.56 -9.41 -11.69
N LEU A 763 1.04 -8.24 -11.25
CA LEU A 763 1.21 -7.93 -9.82
C LEU A 763 -0.11 -7.99 -9.03
N ASP A 764 -1.20 -7.43 -9.58
CA ASP A 764 -2.56 -7.50 -9.00
C ASP A 764 -3.01 -8.96 -8.75
N ASN A 765 -2.70 -9.87 -9.68
CA ASN A 765 -3.06 -11.30 -9.56
C ASN A 765 -2.08 -12.10 -8.69
N TYR A 766 -0.81 -11.67 -8.59
CA TYR A 766 0.24 -12.35 -7.83
C TYR A 766 0.22 -12.00 -6.33
N TYR A 767 0.02 -10.71 -5.99
CA TYR A 767 -0.09 -10.28 -4.60
C TYR A 767 -1.53 -10.24 -4.07
N GLY A 768 -2.54 -10.40 -4.94
CA GLY A 768 -3.96 -10.38 -4.58
C GLY A 768 -4.49 -9.01 -4.14
N VAL A 769 -3.70 -7.94 -4.34
CA VAL A 769 -3.97 -6.55 -3.94
C VAL A 769 -3.69 -5.61 -5.10
N LYS A 770 -4.46 -4.52 -5.22
CA LYS A 770 -4.36 -3.61 -6.36
C LYS A 770 -3.16 -2.68 -6.24
N LEU A 771 -2.06 -2.98 -6.93
CA LEU A 771 -0.82 -2.20 -6.86
C LEU A 771 -0.80 -1.08 -7.92
N HIS A 772 -1.76 -0.18 -7.79
CA HIS A 772 -1.99 0.93 -8.71
C HIS A 772 -1.18 2.17 -8.31
N SER A 773 0.03 2.31 -8.84
CA SER A 773 0.70 3.63 -8.89
C SER A 773 0.08 4.52 -9.98
N THR A 774 0.11 5.84 -9.77
CA THR A 774 0.02 6.82 -10.86
C THR A 774 1.28 6.73 -11.74
N ASN A 775 1.31 7.41 -12.89
CA ASN A 775 2.53 7.46 -13.70
C ASN A 775 3.56 8.41 -13.05
N GLU A 776 3.07 9.48 -12.41
CA GLU A 776 3.81 10.38 -11.55
C GLU A 776 4.54 9.61 -10.44
N ALA A 777 3.82 8.88 -9.58
CA ALA A 777 4.43 8.12 -8.48
C ALA A 777 5.36 6.98 -8.96
N TYR A 778 5.22 6.50 -10.19
CA TYR A 778 6.19 5.59 -10.81
C TYR A 778 7.48 6.34 -11.19
N CYS A 779 7.37 7.41 -11.98
CA CYS A 779 8.52 8.22 -12.41
C CYS A 779 9.28 8.83 -11.21
N THR A 780 8.56 9.30 -10.18
CA THR A 780 9.13 9.76 -8.91
C THR A 780 9.98 8.68 -8.24
N ARG A 781 9.49 7.44 -8.17
CA ARG A 781 10.23 6.31 -7.58
C ARG A 781 11.46 5.92 -8.40
N GLU A 782 11.36 5.95 -9.72
CA GLU A 782 12.51 5.66 -10.58
C GLU A 782 13.57 6.77 -10.53
N VAL A 783 13.17 8.03 -10.37
CA VAL A 783 14.11 9.12 -10.09
C VAL A 783 14.77 8.96 -8.72
N ILE A 784 14.02 8.60 -7.67
CA ILE A 784 14.59 8.28 -6.34
C ILE A 784 15.61 7.13 -6.44
N ARG A 785 15.29 6.09 -7.21
CA ARG A 785 16.13 4.89 -7.38
C ARG A 785 17.41 5.15 -8.20
N ARG A 786 17.33 5.98 -9.24
CA ARG A 786 18.43 6.21 -10.21
C ARG A 786 19.24 7.49 -9.90
N PHE A 787 18.68 8.44 -9.15
CA PHE A 787 19.32 9.71 -8.77
C PHE A 787 19.21 10.06 -7.26
N PRO A 788 19.49 9.14 -6.31
CA PRO A 788 19.24 9.37 -4.89
C PRO A 788 19.98 10.60 -4.32
N LEU A 789 21.25 10.81 -4.69
CA LEU A 789 22.05 11.95 -4.22
C LEU A 789 21.53 13.30 -4.77
N ALA A 790 20.93 13.31 -5.96
CA ALA A 790 20.26 14.49 -6.50
C ALA A 790 18.94 14.80 -5.76
N ILE A 791 18.17 13.76 -5.39
CA ILE A 791 16.99 13.92 -4.54
C ILE A 791 17.38 14.45 -3.15
N GLN A 792 18.45 13.93 -2.54
CA GLN A 792 19.01 14.51 -1.31
C GLN A 792 19.33 16.01 -1.50
N ARG A 793 20.02 16.37 -2.60
CA ARG A 793 20.39 17.76 -2.91
C ARG A 793 19.17 18.67 -3.05
N LEU A 794 18.13 18.24 -3.77
CA LEU A 794 16.87 19.00 -3.91
C LEU A 794 16.22 19.29 -2.55
N TYR A 795 16.22 18.33 -1.62
CA TYR A 795 15.80 18.60 -0.24
C TYR A 795 16.71 19.59 0.49
N THR A 796 18.05 19.50 0.35
CA THR A 796 18.97 20.43 1.03
C THR A 796 18.77 21.89 0.62
N MET A 797 18.32 22.16 -0.62
CA MET A 797 18.15 23.51 -1.14
C MET A 797 17.02 24.27 -0.44
N ASN A 798 16.01 23.59 0.10
CA ASN A 798 14.89 24.18 0.84
C ASN A 798 15.25 24.45 2.33
N SER A 799 16.42 25.07 2.52
CA SER A 799 17.34 24.76 3.63
C SER A 799 16.88 25.06 5.06
N THR A 800 15.96 26.00 5.30
CA THR A 800 15.75 26.60 6.63
C THR A 800 15.07 25.68 7.65
N THR A 801 14.19 24.77 7.22
CA THR A 801 13.47 23.84 8.10
C THR A 801 14.20 22.51 8.29
N HIS A 802 14.87 22.00 7.25
CA HIS A 802 15.60 20.75 7.34
C HIS A 802 16.84 20.85 8.24
N SER A 803 17.53 22.00 8.28
CA SER A 803 18.73 22.18 9.11
C SER A 803 18.46 22.12 10.62
N SER A 804 17.32 22.67 11.09
CA SER A 804 16.95 22.58 12.51
C SER A 804 16.52 21.16 12.89
N ALA A 805 15.80 20.48 12.00
CA ALA A 805 15.36 19.11 12.20
C ALA A 805 16.55 18.12 12.27
N VAL A 806 17.51 18.23 11.35
CA VAL A 806 18.79 17.49 11.40
C VAL A 806 19.50 17.72 12.73
N ALA A 807 19.67 18.97 13.16
CA ALA A 807 20.32 19.29 14.43
C ALA A 807 19.58 18.75 15.67
N THR A 808 18.25 18.62 15.61
CA THR A 808 17.47 17.97 16.67
C THR A 808 17.62 16.45 16.66
N VAL A 809 17.60 15.80 15.49
CA VAL A 809 17.82 14.34 15.38
C VAL A 809 19.23 13.93 15.81
N THR A 810 20.26 14.75 15.53
CA THR A 810 21.62 14.52 16.04
C THR A 810 21.66 14.55 17.57
N LYS A 811 21.04 15.55 18.21
CA LYS A 811 20.95 15.62 19.69
C LYS A 811 20.20 14.41 20.28
N VAL A 812 19.16 13.92 19.59
CA VAL A 812 18.46 12.68 19.98
C VAL A 812 19.41 11.48 19.90
N PHE A 813 20.18 11.32 18.81
CA PHE A 813 21.18 10.25 18.70
C PHE A 813 22.24 10.31 19.82
N ASP A 814 22.80 11.49 20.09
CA ASP A 814 23.83 11.66 21.13
C ASP A 814 23.28 11.30 22.53
N ALA A 815 22.09 11.79 22.87
CA ALA A 815 21.42 11.46 24.13
C ALA A 815 21.06 9.97 24.23
N LEU A 816 20.62 9.35 23.12
CA LEU A 816 20.36 7.92 23.05
C LEU A 816 21.63 7.09 23.26
N LYS A 817 22.78 7.51 22.72
CA LYS A 817 24.07 6.82 22.90
C LYS A 817 24.48 6.77 24.37
N ASP A 818 24.31 7.88 25.10
CA ASP A 818 24.60 7.95 26.53
C ASP A 818 23.50 7.36 27.44
N GLY A 819 22.26 7.27 26.96
CA GLY A 819 21.20 6.47 27.60
C GLY A 819 21.46 4.98 27.46
N PHE A 820 21.92 4.54 26.27
CA PHE A 820 22.18 3.13 25.97
C PHE A 820 23.36 2.59 26.78
N ARG A 821 24.45 3.36 26.90
CA ARG A 821 25.55 3.08 27.83
C ARG A 821 25.03 2.85 29.26
N GLN A 822 24.25 3.79 29.78
CA GLN A 822 23.66 3.69 31.12
C GLN A 822 22.77 2.45 31.28
N TYR A 823 21.98 2.09 30.26
CA TYR A 823 21.19 0.87 30.27
C TYR A 823 22.07 -0.38 30.36
N ILE A 824 23.17 -0.48 29.59
CA ILE A 824 24.11 -1.60 29.67
C ILE A 824 24.71 -1.72 31.07
N ASP A 825 25.14 -0.62 31.67
CA ASP A 825 25.72 -0.63 33.01
C ASP A 825 24.69 -0.96 34.09
N GLU A 826 23.63 -0.16 34.20
CA GLU A 826 22.70 -0.14 35.35
C GLU A 826 21.50 -1.11 35.22
N GLN A 827 21.05 -1.43 34.00
CA GLN A 827 19.74 -2.05 33.76
C GLN A 827 19.77 -3.38 32.98
N ALA A 828 20.83 -3.66 32.22
CA ALA A 828 20.99 -4.90 31.46
C ALA A 828 21.42 -6.06 32.38
N THR A 829 20.51 -6.50 33.25
CA THR A 829 20.67 -7.62 34.19
C THR A 829 20.87 -8.98 33.50
N TRP A 830 20.47 -9.08 32.23
CA TRP A 830 20.57 -10.28 31.40
C TRP A 830 21.94 -10.47 30.71
N MET A 831 22.83 -9.47 30.78
CA MET A 831 24.21 -9.58 30.30
C MET A 831 25.17 -9.85 31.45
N ASP A 832 26.10 -10.79 31.28
CA ASP A 832 27.29 -10.86 32.13
C ASP A 832 28.31 -9.75 31.80
N GLU A 833 29.27 -9.53 32.71
CA GLU A 833 30.23 -8.42 32.59
C GLU A 833 31.17 -8.55 31.38
N SER A 834 31.44 -9.77 30.90
CA SER A 834 32.23 -9.99 29.68
C SER A 834 31.48 -9.56 28.42
N THR A 835 30.17 -9.86 28.39
CA THR A 835 29.25 -9.41 27.35
C THR A 835 29.07 -7.89 27.40
N LYS A 836 28.93 -7.31 28.61
CA LYS A 836 28.83 -5.86 28.80
C LYS A 836 30.08 -5.13 28.31
N ALA A 837 31.29 -5.68 28.51
CA ALA A 837 32.52 -5.08 28.01
C ALA A 837 32.51 -4.89 26.49
N VAL A 838 32.15 -5.93 25.72
CA VAL A 838 32.04 -5.87 24.25
C VAL A 838 30.91 -4.91 23.83
N ALA A 839 29.76 -4.94 24.52
CA ALA A 839 28.66 -4.01 24.25
C ALA A 839 29.07 -2.54 24.48
N ARG A 840 29.81 -2.22 25.55
CA ARG A 840 30.33 -0.87 25.82
C ARG A 840 31.29 -0.40 24.74
N GLU A 841 32.22 -1.25 24.30
CA GLU A 841 33.17 -0.93 23.23
C GLU A 841 32.43 -0.60 21.93
N LYS A 842 31.49 -1.47 21.53
CA LYS A 842 30.67 -1.27 20.34
C LYS A 842 29.83 0.00 20.40
N ILE A 843 29.14 0.25 21.53
CA ILE A 843 28.34 1.48 21.70
C ILE A 843 29.24 2.72 21.80
N ALA A 844 30.48 2.62 22.29
CA ALA A 844 31.42 3.75 22.28
C ALA A 844 31.85 4.12 20.85
N ALA A 845 32.22 3.13 20.04
CA ALA A 845 32.64 3.32 18.64
C ALA A 845 31.51 3.75 17.70
N MET A 846 30.25 3.48 18.06
CA MET A 846 29.06 3.72 17.23
C MET A 846 28.94 5.16 16.70
N THR A 847 28.62 5.32 15.42
CA THR A 847 28.51 6.63 14.73
C THR A 847 27.12 6.85 14.10
N SER A 848 26.92 8.01 13.47
CA SER A 848 25.68 8.32 12.75
C SER A 848 25.92 9.02 11.41
N ALA A 849 24.89 9.03 10.56
CA ALA A 849 24.76 9.65 9.26
C ALA A 849 23.36 10.26 9.18
N ILE A 850 23.23 11.56 9.48
CA ILE A 850 21.95 12.21 9.74
C ILE A 850 21.77 13.36 8.74
N GLY A 851 20.75 13.25 7.89
CA GLY A 851 20.42 14.22 6.86
C GLY A 851 20.70 13.68 5.45
N TYR A 852 21.95 13.83 4.99
CA TYR A 852 22.39 13.59 3.61
C TYR A 852 23.91 13.35 3.56
N ALA A 853 24.41 12.82 2.44
CA ALA A 853 25.85 12.63 2.17
C ALA A 853 26.55 13.98 1.92
N SER A 854 27.83 14.15 2.27
CA SER A 854 28.53 15.43 2.05
C SER A 854 28.55 15.85 0.57
N ILE A 855 28.61 14.87 -0.33
CA ILE A 855 28.53 15.09 -1.78
C ILE A 855 27.19 15.75 -2.18
N ALA A 856 26.08 15.37 -1.53
CA ALA A 856 24.75 15.91 -1.80
C ALA A 856 24.52 17.35 -1.30
N SER A 857 25.58 18.04 -0.86
CA SER A 857 25.56 19.49 -0.55
C SER A 857 26.38 20.35 -1.53
N ASP A 858 27.13 19.72 -2.44
CA ASP A 858 28.09 20.36 -3.35
C ASP A 858 27.68 20.12 -4.80
N ASP A 859 27.23 21.17 -5.48
CA ASP A 859 26.76 21.08 -6.87
C ASP A 859 27.86 20.72 -7.87
N GLY A 860 29.13 21.01 -7.56
CA GLY A 860 30.27 20.63 -8.39
C GLY A 860 30.58 19.15 -8.26
N ARG A 861 30.70 18.64 -7.02
CA ARG A 861 30.94 17.21 -6.79
C ARG A 861 29.79 16.33 -7.30
N LEU A 862 28.55 16.82 -7.29
CA LEU A 862 27.41 16.13 -7.90
C LEU A 862 27.45 16.12 -9.42
N ASP A 863 27.80 17.25 -10.04
CA ASP A 863 28.00 17.33 -11.50
C ASP A 863 29.10 16.37 -11.96
N ASP A 864 30.19 16.26 -11.20
CA ASP A 864 31.29 15.34 -11.47
C ASP A 864 30.86 13.87 -11.28
N TYR A 865 30.16 13.55 -10.18
CA TYR A 865 29.66 12.20 -9.90
C TYR A 865 28.67 11.73 -10.98
N TYR A 866 27.75 12.59 -11.40
CA TYR A 866 26.78 12.27 -12.45
C TYR A 866 27.30 12.54 -13.87
N GLU A 867 28.52 13.04 -14.09
CA GLU A 867 29.01 13.48 -15.42
C GLU A 867 28.81 12.39 -16.48
N ARG A 868 29.14 11.15 -16.10
CA ARG A 868 29.11 9.93 -16.94
C ARG A 868 27.71 9.43 -17.31
N PHE A 869 26.66 9.81 -16.58
CA PHE A 869 25.28 9.47 -16.96
C PHE A 869 24.77 10.46 -18.01
N ALA A 870 24.79 10.09 -19.28
CA ALA A 870 24.22 10.90 -20.35
C ALA A 870 22.68 10.77 -20.36
N VAL A 871 21.98 11.85 -20.01
CA VAL A 871 20.52 11.96 -20.16
C VAL A 871 20.20 12.56 -21.54
N VAL A 872 19.29 11.91 -22.26
CA VAL A 872 18.84 12.19 -23.64
C VAL A 872 17.44 12.78 -23.60
N ASP A 873 17.19 13.79 -24.44
CA ASP A 873 15.85 14.37 -24.61
C ASP A 873 14.99 13.44 -25.49
N ARG A 874 13.69 13.35 -25.21
CA ARG A 874 12.65 12.63 -25.96
C ARG A 874 12.68 11.09 -25.95
N SER A 875 13.44 10.45 -25.07
CA SER A 875 13.48 8.98 -24.99
C SER A 875 13.68 8.47 -23.56
N HIS A 876 12.58 8.01 -22.93
CA HIS A 876 12.65 7.41 -21.58
C HIS A 876 13.41 6.08 -21.60
N PHE A 877 13.17 5.23 -22.60
CA PHE A 877 13.82 3.92 -22.74
C PHE A 877 15.35 4.03 -22.92
N GLU A 878 15.86 5.00 -23.70
CA GLU A 878 17.30 5.23 -23.82
C GLU A 878 17.91 5.77 -22.52
N ASN A 879 17.20 6.64 -21.80
CA ASN A 879 17.59 7.10 -20.47
C ASN A 879 17.63 5.94 -19.46
N ALA A 880 16.69 5.00 -19.57
CA ALA A 880 16.62 3.82 -18.74
C ALA A 880 17.80 2.87 -19.00
N TYR A 881 18.06 2.53 -20.27
CA TYR A 881 19.21 1.74 -20.70
C TYR A 881 20.55 2.41 -20.32
N GLY A 882 20.70 3.71 -20.60
CA GLY A 882 21.91 4.49 -20.31
C GLY A 882 22.28 4.55 -18.82
N TYR A 883 21.31 4.41 -17.91
CA TYR A 883 21.56 4.28 -16.48
C TYR A 883 22.40 3.04 -16.14
N HIS A 884 22.25 1.92 -16.86
CA HIS A 884 22.96 0.69 -16.52
C HIS A 884 24.47 0.80 -16.79
N ARG A 885 24.88 1.46 -17.87
CA ARG A 885 26.31 1.79 -18.10
C ARG A 885 26.88 2.67 -16.99
N PHE A 886 26.11 3.63 -16.50
CA PHE A 886 26.49 4.42 -15.31
C PHE A 886 26.57 3.54 -14.05
N HIS A 887 25.68 2.57 -13.89
CA HIS A 887 25.72 1.63 -12.76
C HIS A 887 26.97 0.74 -12.78
N SER A 888 27.34 0.18 -13.94
CA SER A 888 28.59 -0.59 -14.14
C SER A 888 29.85 0.24 -13.78
N TRP A 889 29.83 1.54 -14.09
CA TRP A 889 30.84 2.48 -13.58
C TRP A 889 30.79 2.62 -12.06
N THR A 890 29.61 2.80 -11.44
CA THR A 890 29.51 2.93 -9.97
C THR A 890 30.04 1.70 -9.23
N ILE A 891 29.82 0.48 -9.75
CA ILE A 891 30.40 -0.75 -9.21
C ILE A 891 31.93 -0.65 -9.24
N SER A 892 32.49 -0.42 -10.43
CA SER A 892 33.94 -0.33 -10.68
C SER A 892 34.61 0.75 -9.79
N ASN A 893 34.05 1.96 -9.78
CA ASN A 893 34.52 3.09 -8.99
C ASN A 893 34.40 2.85 -7.47
N SER A 894 33.41 2.09 -7.01
CA SER A 894 33.25 1.79 -5.58
C SER A 894 34.25 0.75 -5.06
N LEU A 895 34.82 -0.09 -5.92
CA LEU A 895 35.92 -0.99 -5.55
C LEU A 895 37.22 -0.21 -5.28
N THR A 896 37.47 0.85 -6.06
CA THR A 896 38.65 1.72 -5.90
C THR A 896 38.45 2.84 -4.88
N ASN A 897 37.23 3.37 -4.75
CA ASN A 897 36.88 4.50 -3.88
C ASN A 897 35.69 4.14 -2.96
N PRO A 898 35.81 3.13 -2.06
CA PRO A 898 34.69 2.60 -1.27
C PRO A 898 34.00 3.64 -0.37
N ASP A 899 34.77 4.57 0.20
CA ASP A 899 34.29 5.63 1.10
C ASP A 899 33.68 6.86 0.38
N LEU A 900 33.72 6.95 -0.96
CA LEU A 900 33.36 8.16 -1.73
C LEU A 900 31.97 8.73 -1.38
N LEU A 901 31.03 7.84 -1.08
CA LEU A 901 29.63 8.14 -0.75
C LEU A 901 29.31 7.95 0.74
N GLU A 902 30.33 7.86 1.59
CA GLU A 902 30.21 7.70 3.06
C GLU A 902 29.27 6.57 3.50
N HIS A 903 29.13 5.52 2.68
CA HIS A 903 28.24 4.36 2.85
C HIS A 903 26.73 4.61 2.62
N TRP A 904 26.32 5.80 2.16
CA TRP A 904 24.91 6.11 1.87
C TRP A 904 24.33 5.22 0.75
N ASP A 905 25.13 4.92 -0.27
CA ASP A 905 24.81 3.99 -1.37
C ASP A 905 24.26 2.64 -0.88
N THR A 906 24.82 2.16 0.23
CA THR A 906 24.55 0.85 0.79
C THR A 906 23.34 0.88 1.73
N PHE A 907 23.08 2.03 2.36
CA PHE A 907 21.86 2.28 3.13
C PHE A 907 20.63 2.47 2.21
N GLU A 908 20.76 3.26 1.15
CA GLU A 908 19.70 3.51 0.17
C GLU A 908 19.34 2.24 -0.62
N ARG A 909 20.33 1.39 -0.94
CA ARG A 909 20.08 0.09 -1.59
C ARG A 909 19.50 -0.97 -0.65
N ARG A 910 19.86 -0.98 0.64
CA ARG A 910 19.31 -1.97 1.61
C ARG A 910 17.94 -1.60 2.13
N THR A 911 17.58 -0.32 2.16
CA THR A 911 16.39 0.13 2.89
C THR A 911 15.51 1.04 2.03
N SER A 912 14.24 0.67 1.90
CA SER A 912 13.16 1.57 1.50
C SER A 912 12.72 2.49 2.66
N GLN A 913 13.49 2.53 3.75
CA GLN A 913 13.12 3.10 5.04
C GLN A 913 13.80 4.46 5.26
N PHE A 914 13.18 5.26 6.13
CA PHE A 914 13.67 6.57 6.51
C PHE A 914 14.93 6.56 7.40
N TYR A 915 15.17 5.45 8.11
CA TYR A 915 16.25 5.31 9.08
C TYR A 915 16.58 3.83 9.32
N ASP A 916 17.86 3.51 9.50
CA ASP A 916 18.30 2.16 9.90
C ASP A 916 19.68 2.15 10.56
N TYR A 917 19.98 1.10 11.33
CA TYR A 917 21.31 0.84 11.87
C TYR A 917 22.00 -0.25 11.03
N ILE A 918 23.22 0.01 10.58
CA ILE A 918 24.00 -0.93 9.77
C ILE A 918 25.16 -1.48 10.59
N ALA A 919 25.12 -2.80 10.85
CA ALA A 919 26.08 -3.48 11.72
C ALA A 919 27.53 -3.41 11.21
N MET A 920 27.74 -3.64 9.91
CA MET A 920 29.06 -3.60 9.26
C MET A 920 29.75 -2.23 9.22
N PHE A 921 29.05 -1.14 9.59
CA PHE A 921 29.65 0.20 9.72
C PHE A 921 29.55 0.73 11.17
N ASN A 922 28.90 -0.02 12.07
CA ASN A 922 28.48 0.41 13.40
C ASN A 922 27.83 1.81 13.39
N ARG A 923 26.96 2.08 12.40
CA ARG A 923 26.47 3.42 12.05
C ARG A 923 24.95 3.46 11.87
N LEU A 924 24.31 4.46 12.48
CA LEU A 924 22.89 4.79 12.30
C LEU A 924 22.70 5.80 11.16
N PHE A 925 21.85 5.49 10.19
CA PHE A 925 21.49 6.36 9.07
C PHE A 925 20.07 6.92 9.26
N VAL A 926 19.86 8.20 8.93
CA VAL A 926 18.54 8.87 8.94
C VAL A 926 18.47 9.89 7.80
N ILE A 927 17.51 9.75 6.89
CA ILE A 927 17.34 10.68 5.74
C ILE A 927 16.65 11.98 6.19
N ALA A 928 17.06 13.13 5.66
CA ALA A 928 16.45 14.44 5.95
C ALA A 928 14.93 14.51 5.71
N SER A 929 14.39 13.74 4.75
CA SER A 929 12.95 13.66 4.45
C SER A 929 12.13 12.91 5.51
N ALA A 930 12.79 12.17 6.41
CA ALA A 930 12.17 11.59 7.60
C ALA A 930 11.79 12.63 8.66
N MET A 931 12.42 13.81 8.61
CA MET A 931 12.57 14.69 9.77
C MET A 931 11.42 15.69 9.88
N HIS A 932 10.21 15.15 9.92
CA HIS A 932 8.96 15.89 9.91
C HIS A 932 7.97 15.32 10.94
N VAL A 933 7.04 16.16 11.38
CA VAL A 933 5.80 15.73 12.06
C VAL A 933 5.13 14.65 11.20
N PRO A 934 4.78 13.47 11.77
CA PRO A 934 4.64 13.17 13.20
C PRO A 934 5.89 12.62 13.94
N LEU A 935 7.04 12.41 13.30
CA LEU A 935 8.22 11.82 13.96
C LEU A 935 9.03 12.84 14.76
N VAL A 936 9.26 14.04 14.23
CA VAL A 936 10.13 15.05 14.86
C VAL A 936 9.78 16.46 14.40
N ASP A 937 9.94 17.44 15.29
CA ASP A 937 9.91 18.86 14.99
C ASP A 937 10.99 19.56 15.85
N SER A 938 11.65 20.61 15.33
CA SER A 938 12.68 21.32 16.09
C SER A 938 12.15 22.14 17.25
N ASP A 939 10.88 22.54 17.22
CA ASP A 939 10.22 23.28 18.31
C ASP A 939 9.61 22.32 19.37
N TRP A 940 9.42 21.03 19.05
CA TRP A 940 8.68 20.09 19.90
C TRP A 940 9.36 19.83 21.27
N PRO A 941 8.55 19.53 22.32
CA PRO A 941 9.08 19.24 23.64
C PRO A 941 10.02 18.03 23.61
N TRP A 942 11.14 18.08 24.34
CA TRP A 942 12.10 16.98 24.43
C TRP A 942 11.48 15.60 24.74
N PRO A 943 10.52 15.45 25.69
CA PRO A 943 9.83 14.18 25.92
C PRO A 943 9.04 13.66 24.71
N VAL A 944 8.47 14.57 23.91
CA VAL A 944 7.70 14.20 22.70
C VAL A 944 8.66 13.70 21.63
N ASN A 945 9.71 14.47 21.29
CA ASN A 945 10.74 14.06 20.33
C ASN A 945 11.48 12.77 20.76
N MET A 946 11.75 12.59 22.05
CA MET A 946 12.33 11.35 22.58
C MET A 946 11.35 10.17 22.54
N GLY A 947 10.05 10.42 22.72
CA GLY A 947 9.01 9.39 22.61
C GLY A 947 8.74 8.96 21.17
N SER A 948 8.75 9.89 20.23
CA SER A 948 8.53 9.62 18.80
C SER A 948 9.81 9.13 18.10
N VAL A 949 10.61 10.02 17.50
CA VAL A 949 11.83 9.63 16.79
C VAL A 949 12.85 8.95 17.71
N GLY A 950 12.93 9.36 18.98
CA GLY A 950 13.87 8.79 19.94
C GLY A 950 13.68 7.28 20.16
N VAL A 951 12.46 6.81 20.42
CA VAL A 951 12.21 5.37 20.60
C VAL A 951 12.42 4.59 19.29
N LEU A 952 12.04 5.17 18.14
CA LEU A 952 12.21 4.52 16.83
C LEU A 952 13.70 4.33 16.47
N LEU A 953 14.53 5.34 16.72
CA LEU A 953 15.99 5.21 16.56
C LEU A 953 16.58 4.28 17.64
N ALA A 954 16.10 4.34 18.89
CA ALA A 954 16.53 3.43 19.95
C ALA A 954 16.30 1.95 19.60
N GLN A 955 15.20 1.61 18.92
CA GLN A 955 14.93 0.25 18.44
C GLN A 955 15.98 -0.21 17.41
N LYS A 956 16.37 0.66 16.47
CA LYS A 956 17.47 0.39 15.53
C LYS A 956 18.81 0.29 16.27
N LEU A 957 19.11 1.16 17.23
CA LEU A 957 20.35 1.08 18.00
C LEU A 957 20.45 -0.19 18.86
N PHE A 958 19.35 -0.66 19.48
CA PHE A 958 19.34 -1.92 20.24
C PHE A 958 19.63 -3.14 19.33
N SER A 959 19.27 -3.07 18.04
CA SER A 959 19.61 -4.13 17.09
C SER A 959 21.13 -4.36 16.94
N SER A 960 21.98 -3.39 17.32
CA SER A 960 23.44 -3.55 17.35
C SER A 960 23.94 -4.62 18.32
N ILE A 961 23.11 -5.01 19.30
CA ILE A 961 23.46 -5.99 20.35
C ILE A 961 22.57 -7.24 20.38
N ASP A 962 21.31 -7.19 19.92
CA ASP A 962 20.39 -8.34 20.02
C ASP A 962 20.12 -9.06 18.69
N SER A 963 20.22 -8.35 17.56
CA SER A 963 20.00 -8.96 16.25
C SER A 963 21.14 -9.91 15.87
N GLN A 964 20.88 -10.87 14.99
CA GLN A 964 21.93 -11.79 14.52
C GLN A 964 23.11 -11.03 13.89
N GLU A 965 22.84 -10.01 13.07
CA GLU A 965 23.88 -9.14 12.51
C GLU A 965 24.63 -8.36 13.61
N GLY A 966 23.93 -7.78 14.58
CA GLY A 966 24.54 -7.10 15.71
C GLY A 966 25.49 -7.98 16.53
N ARG A 967 25.14 -9.25 16.69
CA ARG A 967 25.91 -10.22 17.48
C ARG A 967 27.11 -10.84 16.75
N ILE A 968 27.23 -10.64 15.44
CA ILE A 968 28.37 -11.14 14.63
C ILE A 968 29.23 -10.02 14.02
N HIS A 969 29.03 -8.76 14.40
CA HIS A 969 29.91 -7.65 13.99
C HIS A 969 30.55 -6.96 15.21
N ALA A 970 31.83 -6.63 15.11
CA ALA A 970 32.63 -5.96 16.12
C ALA A 970 32.33 -4.45 16.22
N ALA A 971 33.12 -3.73 17.02
CA ALA A 971 33.01 -2.28 17.22
C ALA A 971 33.39 -1.46 15.98
N ASP A 972 34.26 -1.99 15.12
CA ASP A 972 34.70 -1.40 13.84
C ASP A 972 33.90 -1.91 12.62
N GLY A 973 32.93 -2.80 12.84
CA GLY A 973 32.12 -3.40 11.79
C GLY A 973 32.74 -4.62 11.09
N THR A 974 33.87 -5.17 11.58
CA THR A 974 34.38 -6.47 11.10
C THR A 974 33.53 -7.64 11.60
N LEU A 975 33.44 -8.71 10.80
CA LEU A 975 32.68 -9.92 11.12
C LEU A 975 33.45 -10.80 12.12
N ILE A 976 32.78 -11.19 13.20
CA ILE A 976 33.31 -11.98 14.31
C ILE A 976 32.34 -13.11 14.70
N PRO A 977 32.80 -14.14 15.43
CA PRO A 977 31.91 -15.10 16.09
C PRO A 977 30.88 -14.39 17.00
N ASP A 978 29.78 -15.08 17.29
CA ASP A 978 28.74 -14.61 18.21
C ASP A 978 29.35 -14.25 19.58
N TRP A 979 29.41 -12.95 19.90
CA TRP A 979 30.14 -12.44 21.08
C TRP A 979 29.37 -12.55 22.39
N TRP A 980 28.15 -13.11 22.36
CA TRP A 980 27.42 -13.44 23.59
C TRP A 980 27.99 -14.70 24.25
N SER A 981 28.19 -14.62 25.57
CA SER A 981 28.40 -15.84 26.35
C SER A 981 27.16 -16.73 26.34
N SER A 982 27.35 -18.03 26.65
CA SER A 982 26.22 -18.94 26.87
C SER A 982 25.32 -18.52 28.05
N GLN A 983 25.85 -17.78 29.03
CA GLN A 983 25.07 -17.26 30.15
C GLN A 983 24.13 -16.14 29.69
N THR A 984 24.64 -15.15 28.96
CA THR A 984 23.85 -14.08 28.34
C THR A 984 22.80 -14.67 27.40
N ALA A 985 23.19 -15.61 26.52
CA ALA A 985 22.26 -16.23 25.57
C ALA A 985 21.11 -16.99 26.26
N ASN A 986 21.38 -17.66 27.39
CA ASN A 986 20.35 -18.33 28.20
C ASN A 986 19.46 -17.34 28.96
N ALA A 987 20.02 -16.27 29.51
CA ALA A 987 19.25 -15.22 30.18
C ALA A 987 18.31 -14.49 29.20
N TYR A 988 18.82 -14.09 28.03
CA TYR A 988 18.01 -13.48 26.98
C TYR A 988 16.88 -14.41 26.51
N ASN A 989 17.16 -15.70 26.31
CA ASN A 989 16.12 -16.68 25.97
C ASN A 989 15.09 -16.90 27.08
N THR A 990 15.44 -16.68 28.35
CA THR A 990 14.50 -16.74 29.47
C THR A 990 13.54 -15.54 29.43
N SER A 991 14.04 -14.32 29.22
CA SER A 991 13.18 -13.14 28.97
C SER A 991 12.33 -13.33 27.70
N ARG A 992 12.89 -13.93 26.64
CA ARG A 992 12.17 -14.25 25.39
C ARG A 992 11.02 -15.22 25.63
N GLN A 993 11.23 -16.28 26.41
CA GLN A 993 10.20 -17.22 26.80
C GLN A 993 9.10 -16.57 27.67
N CYS A 994 9.46 -15.63 28.54
CA CYS A 994 8.49 -14.85 29.32
C CYS A 994 7.54 -14.04 28.41
N ILE A 995 8.08 -13.36 27.39
CA ILE A 995 7.26 -12.65 26.39
C ILE A 995 6.44 -13.62 25.53
N THR A 996 7.02 -14.75 25.09
CA THR A 996 6.29 -15.80 24.37
C THR A 996 5.09 -16.28 25.21
N ASN A 997 5.30 -16.52 26.51
CA ASN A 997 4.25 -16.94 27.44
C ASN A 997 3.17 -15.85 27.60
N TYR A 998 3.52 -14.56 27.62
CA TYR A 998 2.54 -13.46 27.62
C TYR A 998 1.62 -13.52 26.39
N TYR A 999 2.18 -13.65 25.18
CA TYR A 999 1.37 -13.77 23.96
C TYR A 999 0.49 -15.03 23.94
N VAL A 1000 0.99 -16.17 24.43
CA VAL A 1000 0.25 -17.44 24.46
C VAL A 1000 -0.85 -17.47 25.53
N ASN A 1001 -0.60 -16.87 26.71
CA ASN A 1001 -1.46 -17.01 27.89
C ASN A 1001 -2.33 -15.79 28.20
N GLU A 1002 -1.87 -14.57 27.91
CA GLU A 1002 -2.66 -13.35 28.16
C GLU A 1002 -3.40 -12.93 26.88
N VAL A 1003 -2.69 -12.76 25.76
CA VAL A 1003 -3.29 -12.33 24.48
C VAL A 1003 -4.08 -13.47 23.83
N LYS A 1004 -3.54 -14.71 23.86
CA LYS A 1004 -4.12 -15.99 23.40
C LYS A 1004 -4.43 -16.08 21.90
N SER A 1005 -5.24 -15.17 21.37
CA SER A 1005 -5.75 -15.21 20.00
C SER A 1005 -6.27 -13.86 19.52
N LEU A 1006 -5.99 -13.52 18.26
CA LEU A 1006 -6.57 -12.36 17.58
C LEU A 1006 -7.75 -12.82 16.69
N SER A 1007 -8.74 -11.94 16.49
CA SER A 1007 -9.95 -12.21 15.70
C SER A 1007 -10.06 -11.24 14.54
N TYR A 1008 -10.44 -11.74 13.37
CA TYR A 1008 -10.57 -10.97 12.13
C TYR A 1008 -11.89 -11.28 11.43
N ASN A 1009 -12.56 -10.27 10.88
CA ASN A 1009 -13.77 -10.39 10.07
C ASN A 1009 -13.41 -10.26 8.58
N VAL A 1010 -13.23 -11.39 7.90
CA VAL A 1010 -12.91 -11.44 6.47
C VAL A 1010 -14.17 -11.83 5.69
N ASN A 1011 -14.67 -10.91 4.87
CA ASN A 1011 -15.86 -11.12 4.02
C ASN A 1011 -17.13 -11.56 4.79
N GLY A 1012 -17.28 -11.16 6.07
CA GLY A 1012 -18.38 -11.57 6.94
C GLY A 1012 -18.16 -12.89 7.68
N ALA A 1013 -17.01 -13.54 7.52
CA ALA A 1013 -16.60 -14.71 8.29
C ALA A 1013 -15.61 -14.31 9.40
N GLN A 1014 -15.92 -14.65 10.65
CA GLN A 1014 -15.01 -14.45 11.77
C GLN A 1014 -13.96 -15.57 11.81
N ILE A 1015 -12.70 -15.18 11.65
CA ILE A 1015 -11.52 -16.05 11.69
C ILE A 1015 -10.74 -15.74 12.98
N VAL A 1016 -10.38 -16.78 13.73
CA VAL A 1016 -9.63 -16.63 15.00
C VAL A 1016 -8.26 -17.28 14.86
N VAL A 1017 -7.20 -16.49 15.05
CA VAL A 1017 -5.80 -16.94 14.98
C VAL A 1017 -5.26 -17.05 16.40
N ARG A 1018 -4.93 -18.27 16.82
CA ARG A 1018 -4.23 -18.51 18.10
C ARG A 1018 -2.76 -18.11 17.96
N LEU A 1019 -2.24 -17.32 18.91
CA LEU A 1019 -0.86 -16.85 18.87
C LEU A 1019 0.11 -17.89 19.43
N ALA A 1020 1.26 -18.05 18.76
CA ALA A 1020 2.36 -18.93 19.19
C ALA A 1020 3.42 -18.20 20.04
N GLY A 1021 3.40 -16.86 20.08
CA GLY A 1021 4.34 -16.02 20.83
C GLY A 1021 5.76 -15.93 20.26
N GLU A 1022 6.37 -17.06 19.90
CA GLU A 1022 7.77 -17.17 19.44
C GLU A 1022 8.18 -16.21 18.31
N PRO A 1023 7.37 -15.94 17.27
CA PRO A 1023 7.75 -14.98 16.22
C PRO A 1023 7.82 -13.52 16.70
N PHE A 1024 7.02 -13.17 17.72
CA PHE A 1024 6.83 -11.80 18.19
C PHE A 1024 7.78 -11.42 19.34
N SER A 1025 8.25 -12.41 20.11
CA SER A 1025 9.02 -12.16 21.33
C SER A 1025 10.37 -11.46 21.11
N PRO A 1026 11.21 -11.75 20.08
CA PRO A 1026 12.46 -11.02 19.87
C PRO A 1026 12.25 -9.52 19.62
N THR A 1027 11.28 -9.18 18.77
CA THR A 1027 10.97 -7.77 18.45
C THR A 1027 10.38 -7.04 19.65
N THR A 1028 9.53 -7.70 20.44
CA THR A 1028 8.95 -7.11 21.65
C THR A 1028 10.02 -6.86 22.72
N LEU A 1029 10.98 -7.78 22.92
CA LEU A 1029 12.14 -7.55 23.80
C LEU A 1029 12.93 -6.31 23.36
N ARG A 1030 13.22 -6.18 22.05
CA ARG A 1030 13.92 -5.03 21.47
C ARG A 1030 13.17 -3.71 21.72
N GLN A 1031 11.84 -3.71 21.60
CA GLN A 1031 11.02 -2.54 21.92
C GLN A 1031 11.10 -2.15 23.41
N ILE A 1032 11.06 -3.11 24.34
CA ILE A 1032 11.18 -2.86 25.78
C ILE A 1032 12.59 -2.32 26.11
N GLY A 1033 13.64 -2.93 25.58
CA GLY A 1033 15.02 -2.47 25.76
C GLY A 1033 15.23 -1.05 25.24
N ALA A 1034 14.76 -0.76 24.03
CA ALA A 1034 14.76 0.57 23.43
C ALA A 1034 13.99 1.61 24.27
N LEU A 1035 12.80 1.27 24.76
CA LEU A 1035 11.99 2.14 25.62
C LEU A 1035 12.71 2.48 26.93
N ARG A 1036 13.35 1.51 27.59
CA ARG A 1036 14.10 1.73 28.84
C ARG A 1036 15.23 2.75 28.64
N PHE A 1037 16.08 2.58 27.62
CA PHE A 1037 17.22 3.48 27.44
C PHE A 1037 16.84 4.83 26.78
N ALA A 1038 15.80 4.88 25.95
CA ALA A 1038 15.25 6.16 25.45
C ALA A 1038 14.60 6.98 26.57
N TYR A 1039 13.89 6.34 27.51
CA TYR A 1039 13.34 7.00 28.69
C TYR A 1039 14.44 7.46 29.65
N ALA A 1040 15.51 6.68 29.85
CA ALA A 1040 16.68 7.10 30.62
C ALA A 1040 17.39 8.31 29.99
N ALA A 1041 17.59 8.31 28.67
CA ALA A 1041 18.12 9.45 27.91
C ALA A 1041 17.23 10.70 28.05
N MET A 1042 15.90 10.54 27.96
CA MET A 1042 14.95 11.62 28.19
C MET A 1042 15.12 12.23 29.59
N LYS A 1043 15.21 11.40 30.63
CA LYS A 1043 15.29 11.82 32.04
C LYS A 1043 16.58 12.54 32.43
N LYS A 1044 17.68 12.33 31.70
CA LYS A 1044 18.95 13.05 31.92
C LYS A 1044 18.80 14.57 31.70
N THR A 1045 18.03 14.98 30.69
CA THR A 1045 17.92 16.40 30.29
C THR A 1045 16.93 17.16 31.18
N ASP A 1046 17.35 18.30 31.75
CA ASP A 1046 16.53 19.09 32.69
C ASP A 1046 15.39 19.90 32.03
N GLN A 1047 15.45 20.14 30.72
CA GLN A 1047 14.67 21.15 30.01
C GLN A 1047 13.15 21.14 30.25
N LEU A 1048 12.56 19.98 30.57
CA LEU A 1048 11.11 19.78 30.70
C LEU A 1048 10.72 18.88 31.89
N LYS A 1049 11.44 18.95 33.03
CA LYS A 1049 11.18 18.07 34.19
C LYS A 1049 9.88 18.37 34.98
N SER A 1050 9.18 19.47 34.71
CA SER A 1050 8.03 19.93 35.54
C SER A 1050 6.80 20.48 34.79
N LEU A 1051 6.89 20.79 33.49
CA LEU A 1051 5.80 21.46 32.77
C LEU A 1051 4.70 20.50 32.30
N ALA A 1052 3.44 20.90 32.42
CA ALA A 1052 2.30 20.15 31.91
C ALA A 1052 1.99 20.52 30.45
N MET A 1053 1.54 19.55 29.65
CA MET A 1053 1.10 19.78 28.27
C MET A 1053 -0.27 20.49 28.24
N PRO A 1054 -0.43 21.58 27.48
CA PRO A 1054 -1.67 22.35 27.44
C PRO A 1054 -2.82 21.55 26.79
N GLY A 1055 -4.05 21.68 27.31
CA GLY A 1055 -5.25 21.02 26.75
C GLY A 1055 -5.37 19.50 26.98
N THR A 1056 -4.29 18.85 27.43
CA THR A 1056 -4.26 17.44 27.84
C THR A 1056 -3.94 17.26 29.32
N ASN A 1057 -3.26 18.23 29.95
CA ASN A 1057 -2.71 18.19 31.30
C ASN A 1057 -1.75 17.01 31.54
N LEU A 1058 -1.19 16.43 30.47
CA LEU A 1058 -0.27 15.31 30.56
C LEU A 1058 1.11 15.79 31.06
N THR A 1059 1.72 14.99 31.91
CA THR A 1059 3.11 15.16 32.33
C THR A 1059 4.08 14.80 31.20
N SER A 1060 5.34 15.24 31.30
CA SER A 1060 6.42 14.85 30.39
C SER A 1060 6.52 13.34 30.17
N ASP A 1061 6.36 12.54 31.22
CA ASP A 1061 6.45 11.08 31.16
C ASP A 1061 5.29 10.46 30.38
N GLN A 1062 4.06 10.92 30.66
CA GLN A 1062 2.88 10.50 29.91
C GLN A 1062 2.96 10.95 28.43
N SER A 1063 3.55 12.13 28.19
CA SER A 1063 3.73 12.69 26.84
C SER A 1063 4.74 11.90 26.01
N PHE A 1064 5.79 11.35 26.63
CA PHE A 1064 6.75 10.44 25.99
C PHE A 1064 6.08 9.14 25.54
N PHE A 1065 5.37 8.46 26.44
CA PHE A 1065 4.69 7.20 26.09
C PHE A 1065 3.53 7.40 25.10
N LEU A 1066 2.80 8.52 25.18
CA LEU A 1066 1.78 8.88 24.20
C LEU A 1066 2.40 9.17 22.82
N ALA A 1067 3.52 9.89 22.76
CA ALA A 1067 4.25 10.14 21.51
C ALA A 1067 4.74 8.82 20.88
N TYR A 1068 5.31 7.90 21.68
CA TYR A 1068 5.69 6.58 21.19
C TYR A 1068 4.49 5.81 20.62
N ALA A 1069 3.41 5.69 21.40
CA ALA A 1069 2.20 5.01 20.98
C ALA A 1069 1.63 5.59 19.67
N GLN A 1070 1.71 6.90 19.50
CA GLN A 1070 1.22 7.56 18.28
C GLN A 1070 2.10 7.36 17.05
N THR A 1071 3.37 6.96 17.18
CA THR A 1071 4.16 6.46 16.03
C THR A 1071 3.67 5.11 15.51
N GLN A 1072 2.93 4.36 16.33
CA GLN A 1072 2.41 3.03 16.00
C GLN A 1072 0.97 3.07 15.46
N CYS A 1073 0.34 4.25 15.34
CA CYS A 1073 -1.01 4.35 14.78
C CYS A 1073 -1.07 3.83 13.34
N TYR A 1074 -2.09 3.03 13.05
CA TYR A 1074 -2.31 2.47 11.73
C TYR A 1074 -3.80 2.16 11.49
N LYS A 1075 -4.13 1.94 10.21
CA LYS A 1075 -5.32 1.21 9.78
C LYS A 1075 -4.93 0.19 8.72
N ARG A 1076 -5.60 -0.96 8.67
CA ARG A 1076 -5.32 -2.05 7.73
C ARG A 1076 -6.59 -2.79 7.36
N GLN A 1077 -6.66 -3.34 6.15
CA GLN A 1077 -7.71 -4.30 5.80
C GLN A 1077 -7.52 -5.61 6.58
N GLU A 1078 -8.61 -6.17 7.12
CA GLU A 1078 -8.54 -7.33 8.03
C GLU A 1078 -7.91 -8.58 7.38
N LEU A 1079 -8.06 -8.77 6.06
CA LEU A 1079 -7.38 -9.83 5.33
C LEU A 1079 -5.85 -9.67 5.34
N LEU A 1080 -5.34 -8.45 5.17
CA LEU A 1080 -3.90 -8.19 5.21
C LEU A 1080 -3.34 -8.35 6.62
N GLN A 1081 -4.09 -7.96 7.66
CA GLN A 1081 -3.68 -8.20 9.05
C GLN A 1081 -3.69 -9.70 9.40
N LEU A 1082 -4.69 -10.46 8.94
CA LEU A 1082 -4.74 -11.91 9.08
C LEU A 1082 -3.50 -12.57 8.46
N VAL A 1083 -3.17 -12.23 7.20
CA VAL A 1083 -2.00 -12.78 6.50
C VAL A 1083 -0.70 -12.43 7.23
N ARG A 1084 -0.49 -11.15 7.60
CA ARG A 1084 0.68 -10.70 8.39
C ARG A 1084 0.84 -11.50 9.68
N THR A 1085 -0.26 -11.68 10.42
CA THR A 1085 -0.28 -12.43 11.69
C THR A 1085 0.06 -13.91 11.50
N GLN A 1086 -0.41 -14.53 10.40
CA GLN A 1086 -0.10 -15.92 10.06
C GLN A 1086 1.38 -16.14 9.70
N ILE A 1087 2.03 -15.16 9.07
CA ILE A 1087 3.48 -15.20 8.78
C ILE A 1087 4.37 -14.62 9.90
N GLY A 1088 3.79 -14.40 11.09
CA GLY A 1088 4.54 -13.96 12.28
C GLY A 1088 4.89 -12.48 12.34
N ILE A 1089 4.35 -11.64 11.43
CA ILE A 1089 4.43 -10.19 11.53
C ILE A 1089 3.40 -9.71 12.55
N TYR A 1090 3.82 -8.83 13.45
CA TYR A 1090 3.00 -8.36 14.56
C TYR A 1090 1.89 -7.39 14.11
N ASP A 1091 0.85 -7.30 14.93
CA ASP A 1091 -0.08 -6.18 14.98
C ASP A 1091 0.56 -5.05 15.81
N GLU A 1092 0.65 -3.84 15.25
CA GLU A 1092 1.38 -2.71 15.84
C GLU A 1092 0.79 -2.30 17.20
N GLY A 1093 -0.54 -2.34 17.36
CA GLY A 1093 -1.22 -2.03 18.63
C GLY A 1093 -1.00 -3.10 19.71
N THR A 1094 -0.99 -4.37 19.33
CA THR A 1094 -0.72 -5.51 20.22
C THR A 1094 0.75 -5.51 20.66
N ALA A 1095 1.69 -5.23 19.76
CA ALA A 1095 3.11 -5.08 20.08
C ALA A 1095 3.37 -3.88 21.01
N LEU A 1096 2.74 -2.73 20.73
CA LEU A 1096 2.76 -1.55 21.61
C LEU A 1096 2.26 -1.88 23.03
N ASN A 1097 1.09 -2.51 23.14
CA ASN A 1097 0.49 -2.88 24.42
C ASN A 1097 1.38 -3.88 25.19
N ALA A 1098 1.98 -4.86 24.49
CA ALA A 1098 2.94 -5.80 25.06
C ALA A 1098 4.24 -5.11 25.54
N ALA A 1099 4.78 -4.17 24.76
CA ALA A 1099 5.98 -3.44 25.17
C ALA A 1099 5.72 -2.54 26.39
N LEU A 1100 4.58 -1.84 26.44
CA LEU A 1100 4.24 -0.91 27.52
C LEU A 1100 3.85 -1.60 28.84
N ILE A 1101 3.17 -2.76 28.80
CA ILE A 1101 2.82 -3.47 30.04
C ILE A 1101 4.06 -4.01 30.78
N HIS A 1102 5.18 -4.21 30.07
CA HIS A 1102 6.48 -4.62 30.61
C HIS A 1102 7.38 -3.42 31.01
N MET A 1103 6.84 -2.20 31.04
CA MET A 1103 7.52 -0.97 31.49
C MET A 1103 6.94 -0.48 32.83
N PRO A 1104 7.67 -0.64 33.97
CA PRO A 1104 7.26 -0.11 35.27
C PRO A 1104 7.03 1.41 35.26
N GLU A 1105 7.81 2.14 34.46
CA GLU A 1105 7.77 3.60 34.32
C GLU A 1105 6.48 4.06 33.64
N PHE A 1106 6.01 3.31 32.63
CA PHE A 1106 4.70 3.52 32.00
C PHE A 1106 3.56 3.29 33.00
N SER A 1107 3.61 2.16 33.71
CA SER A 1107 2.60 1.80 34.71
C SER A 1107 2.52 2.85 35.83
N LYS A 1108 3.67 3.40 36.26
CA LYS A 1108 3.74 4.52 37.20
C LYS A 1108 3.19 5.82 36.60
N ALA A 1109 3.57 6.18 35.37
CA ALA A 1109 3.14 7.41 34.71
C ALA A 1109 1.62 7.47 34.48
N PHE A 1110 0.99 6.33 34.17
CA PHE A 1110 -0.47 6.24 33.97
C PHE A 1110 -1.25 5.68 35.15
N GLN A 1111 -0.63 5.48 36.31
CA GLN A 1111 -1.26 4.97 37.54
C GLN A 1111 -1.99 3.63 37.31
N CYS A 1112 -1.35 2.73 36.56
CA CYS A 1112 -1.89 1.40 36.29
C CYS A 1112 -1.71 0.46 37.50
N PRO A 1113 -2.63 -0.50 37.71
CA PRO A 1113 -2.48 -1.51 38.75
C PRO A 1113 -1.18 -2.31 38.56
N SER A 1114 -0.43 -2.51 39.65
CA SER A 1114 0.79 -3.32 39.62
C SER A 1114 0.44 -4.75 39.19
N LYS A 1115 1.14 -5.24 38.17
CA LYS A 1115 1.16 -6.64 37.76
C LYS A 1115 2.60 -7.12 37.81
N ASP A 1116 2.82 -8.37 38.20
CA ASP A 1116 4.14 -9.02 38.18
C ASP A 1116 4.63 -9.35 36.74
N ALA A 1117 4.06 -8.68 35.73
CA ALA A 1117 4.33 -8.86 34.32
C ALA A 1117 5.58 -8.05 33.91
N THR A 1118 6.74 -8.35 34.50
CA THR A 1118 8.05 -7.79 34.10
C THR A 1118 8.98 -8.92 33.69
N CYS A 1119 9.23 -9.04 32.39
CA CYS A 1119 10.15 -10.06 31.82
C CYS A 1119 11.63 -9.62 31.79
N PHE A 1120 11.93 -8.46 32.39
CA PHE A 1120 13.20 -7.74 32.44
C PHE A 1120 13.21 -6.80 33.65
#